data_AF-A0A957QIT7-F1
#
_entry.id   AF-A0A957QIT7-F1
#
_cell.length_a   1.000
_cell.length_b   1.000
_cell.length_c   1.000
_cell.angle_alpha   90.00
_cell.angle_beta   90.00
_cell.angle_gamma   90.00
#
_symmetry.space_group_name_H-M   'P 1'
#
loop_
_entity.id
_entity.type
_entity.pdbx_description
1 polymer ?
#
loop_
_entity_poly.entity_id
_entity_poly.type
_entity_poly.pdbx_seq_one_letter_code
_entity_poly.pdbx_strand_id
1 'polypeptide(L)'
;GFYVGSGDQANYLKVVVSGGAGGAGAVDVVYETGDVVQSNVSYPLPAILAGSFIELFLQVDPLALTAQPAYAIDNGPMTDLGPAITIPASWLAEPNALAVGTIGTAGTTGTNFTATWVEIGIHPTTLAGTGSWVTLPSSVPNVRHEDAYIEHNGLFYLFGGRGAGTVNIYNPVTDSWSVGAPPPIEMHHMQPVVYDGLIYVLGAMTGPYPNEAPVSHVYIYDPFNDNWYQGMEIPVARRRGGGALAVYNDKIYFAGGIQNGHISGTVGWLDEFDPRTNSWTALPDDMPNARDHVHGVVYGDKLYVVGGRVTTQPNFAAGTVPQVDVYDFILGNWTTLPNNLPTPRAAASLAVLGDELLVIGGESDVQSEAHSEVEALNLVDGSWRALASLPAGEDRHGTQAVVYGGYAYLAAGSGAQGGSPELSSQVRFGFGTCPIPTGGTSDTLITSVSSLAFGNVVNGLTATLNVTVTNPPSNSASILLSEAVLAGMDTAAFSVTPFLPVNLAPGASQVIEVTFAPDAERDFGAATVAADGAAVLALLHSGANSALVLPLSGTGASSGGNDPISGLALSTNSPVILGNVSAFNATITAGTNVTYTWNFGDGTVTVGPAATTHTYAALGSYSVVVTATNPINSQVAGATMQIIDPPPFAQYINANGTAVFNGSGGKVWEVDNSFSGGLTYSNTGLAIAGTTDDLLYQTERYGNFSYNIALDDGCYDVILHFAEIWWGVGAAGGPGSRVFDVTIEGVLELDNYDIYAAVGPSTPDVHAFEIQVTDGSLDIDFFTEVNNAKVSAIEVLYNRALCSVPTAINLDDVNQAPNGSLWGGVALVVVLVFVLGYVYVKRRGQMV
;
A
#
# COMPACT_ATOMS: atom_id res chain seq x y z
N GLY A 1 10.89 -12.08 18.94
CA GLY A 1 9.61 -12.02 19.69
C GLY A 1 8.95 -10.72 19.32
N PHE A 2 8.10 -10.19 20.19
CA PHE A 2 7.46 -8.90 19.98
C PHE A 2 7.26 -8.14 21.28
N TYR A 3 6.93 -6.85 21.19
CA TYR A 3 6.66 -5.99 22.33
C TYR A 3 5.40 -5.16 22.11
N VAL A 4 4.82 -4.73 23.23
CA VAL A 4 3.85 -3.64 23.31
C VAL A 4 4.37 -2.55 24.23
N GLY A 5 4.16 -1.26 23.96
CA GLY A 5 4.74 -0.18 24.77
C GLY A 5 4.42 1.23 24.29
N SER A 6 5.22 2.23 24.67
CA SER A 6 5.10 3.61 24.15
C SER A 6 5.83 3.84 22.82
N GLY A 7 6.49 2.81 22.27
CA GLY A 7 7.24 2.89 21.02
C GLY A 7 8.69 3.32 21.20
N ASP A 8 9.10 3.60 22.44
CA ASP A 8 10.51 3.76 22.81
C ASP A 8 11.06 2.48 23.45
N GLN A 9 12.38 2.42 23.63
CA GLN A 9 13.04 1.32 24.33
C GLN A 9 12.98 1.46 25.86
N ALA A 10 12.32 2.49 26.38
CA ALA A 10 12.27 2.77 27.82
C ALA A 10 11.00 2.22 28.48
N ASN A 11 9.92 1.99 27.72
CA ASN A 11 8.65 1.53 28.24
C ASN A 11 8.01 0.47 27.34
N TYR A 12 8.23 -0.80 27.66
CA TYR A 12 7.68 -1.92 26.90
C TYR A 12 7.42 -3.16 27.75
N LEU A 13 6.47 -3.98 27.30
CA LEU A 13 6.29 -5.36 27.70
C LEU A 13 6.61 -6.23 26.48
N LYS A 14 7.64 -7.07 26.57
CA LYS A 14 8.04 -7.98 25.48
C LYS A 14 7.86 -9.45 25.82
N VAL A 15 7.58 -10.24 24.79
CA VAL A 15 7.48 -11.70 24.83
C VAL A 15 8.42 -12.27 23.75
N VAL A 16 9.39 -13.08 24.16
CA VAL A 16 10.47 -13.54 23.27
C VAL A 16 10.75 -15.02 23.50
N VAL A 17 10.83 -15.80 22.41
CA VAL A 17 11.35 -17.17 22.47
C VAL A 17 12.85 -17.13 22.76
N SER A 18 13.32 -17.93 23.70
CA SER A 18 14.74 -18.05 24.03
C SER A 18 15.18 -19.50 24.18
N GLY A 19 16.49 -19.71 24.21
CA GLY A 19 17.08 -21.03 24.45
C GLY A 19 16.86 -21.56 25.86
N GLY A 20 16.38 -20.72 26.80
CA GLY A 20 16.21 -21.10 28.21
C GLY A 20 17.51 -21.55 28.89
N ALA A 21 17.41 -21.99 30.14
CA ALA A 21 18.56 -22.54 30.87
C ALA A 21 19.05 -23.84 30.23
N GLY A 22 20.29 -23.85 29.71
CA GLY A 22 20.91 -25.03 29.13
C GLY A 22 20.38 -25.44 27.75
N GLY A 23 19.75 -24.52 26.99
CA GLY A 23 19.25 -24.82 25.65
C GLY A 23 17.93 -25.59 25.62
N ALA A 24 17.24 -25.67 26.76
CA ALA A 24 16.01 -26.43 26.91
C ALA A 24 14.78 -25.78 26.27
N GLY A 25 14.88 -24.57 25.71
CA GLY A 25 13.76 -23.81 25.15
C GLY A 25 12.93 -23.11 26.23
N ALA A 26 12.61 -21.84 26.03
CA ALA A 26 11.80 -21.03 26.93
C ALA A 26 11.09 -19.89 26.20
N VAL A 27 10.15 -19.25 26.91
CA VAL A 27 9.62 -17.94 26.54
C VAL A 27 9.93 -16.96 27.66
N ASP A 28 10.63 -15.89 27.34
CA ASP A 28 10.98 -14.80 28.24
C ASP A 28 9.95 -13.67 28.12
N VAL A 29 9.43 -13.24 29.27
CA VAL A 29 8.52 -12.10 29.39
C VAL A 29 9.22 -11.03 30.21
N VAL A 30 9.40 -9.84 29.63
CA VAL A 30 10.09 -8.72 30.29
C VAL A 30 9.21 -7.47 30.25
N TYR A 31 8.98 -6.89 31.42
CA TYR A 31 8.26 -5.62 31.58
C TYR A 31 9.23 -4.54 32.06
N GLU A 32 9.28 -3.44 31.32
CA GLU A 32 10.19 -2.31 31.54
C GLU A 32 9.43 -0.99 31.50
N THR A 33 9.77 -0.08 32.42
CA THR A 33 9.22 1.28 32.46
C THR A 33 10.30 2.26 32.89
N GLY A 34 10.47 3.36 32.16
CA GLY A 34 11.46 4.41 32.43
C GLY A 34 12.90 3.89 32.48
N ASP A 35 13.30 3.04 31.53
CA ASP A 35 14.62 2.39 31.47
C ASP A 35 14.92 1.46 32.67
N VAL A 36 13.89 1.00 33.38
CA VAL A 36 14.01 0.11 34.54
C VAL A 36 13.15 -1.13 34.36
N VAL A 37 13.82 -2.29 34.27
CA VAL A 37 13.18 -3.61 34.22
C VAL A 37 12.43 -3.86 35.53
N GLN A 38 11.10 -3.89 35.45
CA GLN A 38 10.20 -4.16 36.56
C GLN A 38 10.07 -5.66 36.82
N SER A 39 10.01 -6.46 35.75
CA SER A 39 10.02 -7.92 35.82
C SER A 39 10.70 -8.54 34.60
N ASN A 40 11.36 -9.68 34.83
CA ASN A 40 11.94 -10.51 33.78
C ASN A 40 11.77 -11.97 34.21
N VAL A 41 10.83 -12.67 33.56
CA VAL A 41 10.46 -14.04 33.92
C VAL A 41 10.67 -14.94 32.71
N SER A 42 11.43 -16.01 32.90
CA SER A 42 11.64 -17.04 31.90
C SER A 42 10.75 -18.24 32.20
N TYR A 43 9.90 -18.62 31.24
CA TYR A 43 9.00 -19.77 31.33
C TYR A 43 9.61 -20.96 30.57
N PRO A 44 10.08 -22.02 31.26
CA PRO A 44 10.67 -23.18 30.61
C PRO A 44 9.65 -23.89 29.72
N LEU A 45 9.99 -24.05 28.44
CA LEU A 45 9.04 -24.53 27.44
C LEU A 45 9.69 -25.43 26.38
N PRO A 46 10.09 -26.66 26.73
CA PRO A 46 10.89 -27.50 25.82
C PRO A 46 10.22 -27.90 24.51
N ALA A 47 8.90 -27.97 24.51
CA ALA A 47 8.13 -28.30 23.30
C ALA A 47 8.26 -27.23 22.21
N ILE A 48 8.64 -26.00 22.55
CA ILE A 48 8.72 -24.89 21.60
C ILE A 48 9.77 -25.15 20.50
N LEU A 49 10.83 -25.90 20.80
CA LEU A 49 11.90 -26.27 19.87
C LEU A 49 11.44 -27.28 18.81
N ALA A 50 10.40 -28.06 19.10
CA ALA A 50 9.90 -29.11 18.21
C ALA A 50 8.74 -28.66 17.30
N GLY A 51 8.18 -27.47 17.54
CA GLY A 51 7.04 -26.94 16.78
C GLY A 51 7.41 -26.56 15.34
N SER A 52 6.49 -26.82 14.42
CA SER A 52 6.52 -26.32 13.04
C SER A 52 6.00 -24.88 12.93
N PHE A 53 5.08 -24.50 13.83
CA PHE A 53 4.60 -23.13 14.04
C PHE A 53 4.65 -22.76 15.53
N ILE A 54 5.04 -21.52 15.80
CA ILE A 54 4.99 -20.92 17.14
C ILE A 54 4.25 -19.60 17.03
N GLU A 55 3.26 -19.42 17.87
CA GLU A 55 2.49 -18.19 17.99
C GLU A 55 2.71 -17.63 19.39
N LEU A 56 3.10 -16.37 19.47
CA LEU A 56 3.20 -15.64 20.73
C LEU A 56 2.08 -14.62 20.78
N PHE A 57 1.43 -14.48 21.93
CA PHE A 57 0.27 -13.61 22.14
C PHE A 57 0.48 -12.68 23.33
N LEU A 58 -0.16 -11.52 23.28
CA LEU A 58 -0.20 -10.57 24.37
C LEU A 58 -1.59 -9.91 24.34
N GLN A 59 -2.47 -10.43 25.20
CA GLN A 59 -3.87 -10.01 25.29
C GLN A 59 -3.99 -8.79 26.18
N VAL A 60 -4.40 -7.66 25.60
CA VAL A 60 -4.54 -6.37 26.28
C VAL A 60 -6.00 -6.14 26.65
N ASP A 61 -6.26 -6.01 27.95
CA ASP A 61 -7.52 -5.51 28.48
C ASP A 61 -7.35 -4.02 28.82
N PRO A 62 -7.85 -3.11 27.97
CA PRO A 62 -7.72 -1.67 28.19
C PRO A 62 -8.61 -1.16 29.33
N LEU A 63 -9.64 -1.91 29.75
CA LEU A 63 -10.49 -1.53 30.88
C LEU A 63 -9.85 -1.93 32.21
N ALA A 64 -9.25 -3.12 32.26
CA ALA A 64 -8.51 -3.60 33.42
C ALA A 64 -7.08 -3.04 33.50
N LEU A 65 -6.58 -2.43 32.42
CA LEU A 65 -5.18 -1.99 32.26
C LEU A 65 -4.20 -3.14 32.47
N THR A 66 -4.49 -4.29 31.85
CA THR A 66 -3.64 -5.48 31.95
C THR A 66 -3.25 -6.04 30.60
N ALA A 67 -2.11 -6.70 30.56
CA ALA A 67 -1.60 -7.46 29.44
C ALA A 67 -1.28 -8.90 29.87
N GLN A 68 -1.91 -9.89 29.24
CA GLN A 68 -1.70 -11.31 29.49
C GLN A 68 -0.83 -11.91 28.37
N PRO A 69 0.44 -12.25 28.64
CA PRO A 69 1.26 -12.98 27.67
C PRO A 69 0.78 -14.43 27.57
N ALA A 70 0.79 -14.99 26.36
CA ALA A 70 0.42 -16.38 26.08
C ALA A 70 1.15 -16.92 24.84
N TYR A 71 1.03 -18.22 24.57
CA TYR A 71 1.61 -18.87 23.39
C TYR A 71 0.70 -19.99 22.84
N ALA A 72 0.94 -20.38 21.59
CA ALA A 72 0.46 -21.63 21.00
C ALA A 72 1.57 -22.28 20.15
N ILE A 73 1.49 -23.60 19.98
CA ILE A 73 2.40 -24.41 19.17
C ILE A 73 1.56 -25.16 18.14
N ASP A 74 1.99 -25.15 16.88
CA ASP A 74 1.36 -25.87 15.77
C ASP A 74 -0.15 -25.57 15.57
N ASN A 75 -0.53 -24.29 15.72
CA ASN A 75 -1.92 -23.82 15.74
C ASN A 75 -2.79 -24.50 16.83
N GLY A 76 -2.16 -24.93 17.92
CA GLY A 76 -2.82 -25.50 19.09
C GLY A 76 -3.55 -24.44 19.93
N PRO A 77 -4.15 -24.84 21.07
CA PRO A 77 -4.85 -23.89 21.94
C PRO A 77 -3.87 -22.90 22.59
N MET A 78 -4.32 -21.64 22.71
CA MET A 78 -3.60 -20.59 23.43
C MET A 78 -3.43 -20.96 24.92
N THR A 79 -2.21 -20.79 25.43
CA THR A 79 -1.83 -21.10 26.82
C THR A 79 -1.16 -19.89 27.47
N ASP A 80 -1.71 -19.43 28.60
CA ASP A 80 -1.20 -18.28 29.36
C ASP A 80 0.20 -18.53 29.94
N LEU A 81 1.04 -17.49 29.88
CA LEU A 81 2.39 -17.44 30.46
C LEU A 81 2.34 -16.66 31.78
N GLY A 82 1.94 -17.35 32.85
CA GLY A 82 1.81 -16.78 34.18
C GLY A 82 0.66 -15.77 34.30
N PRO A 83 0.64 -14.93 35.36
CA PRO A 83 -0.47 -14.00 35.59
C PRO A 83 -0.40 -12.76 34.68
N ALA A 84 -1.56 -12.12 34.48
CA ALA A 84 -1.66 -10.87 33.74
C ALA A 84 -0.84 -9.74 34.40
N ILE A 85 -0.20 -8.92 33.58
CA ILE A 85 0.70 -7.85 33.98
C ILE A 85 -0.04 -6.52 33.89
N THR A 86 -0.04 -5.71 34.96
CA THR A 86 -0.61 -4.36 34.92
C THR A 86 0.27 -3.44 34.08
N ILE A 87 -0.33 -2.76 33.10
CA ILE A 87 0.34 -1.83 32.20
C ILE A 87 -0.09 -0.37 32.46
N PRO A 88 0.74 0.63 32.13
CA PRO A 88 0.40 2.03 32.32
C PRO A 88 -0.77 2.47 31.42
N ALA A 89 -1.74 3.22 31.98
CA ALA A 89 -2.82 3.82 31.19
C ALA A 89 -2.30 4.75 30.08
N SER A 90 -1.11 5.34 30.27
CA SER A 90 -0.46 6.20 29.28
C SER A 90 0.00 5.47 28.02
N TRP A 91 0.12 4.13 28.04
CA TRP A 91 0.36 3.33 26.83
C TRP A 91 -0.91 3.15 26.00
N LEU A 92 -2.09 3.43 26.58
CA LEU A 92 -3.39 3.24 25.94
C LEU A 92 -4.12 4.57 25.73
N ALA A 93 -3.46 5.68 26.03
CA ALA A 93 -4.03 7.02 25.96
C ALA A 93 -3.49 7.76 24.74
N GLU A 94 -4.38 8.32 23.93
CA GLU A 94 -3.99 9.23 22.83
C GLU A 94 -3.23 10.46 23.39
N PRO A 95 -2.14 10.89 22.73
CA PRO A 95 -1.62 10.46 21.42
C PRO A 95 -0.57 9.33 21.49
N ASN A 96 -0.28 8.80 22.68
CA ASN A 96 0.74 7.77 22.92
C ASN A 96 0.11 6.37 22.79
N ALA A 97 -0.57 6.14 21.67
CA ALA A 97 -1.25 4.90 21.39
C ALA A 97 -0.26 3.71 21.47
N LEU A 98 -0.75 2.54 21.87
CA LEU A 98 0.09 1.39 22.18
C LEU A 98 0.91 1.00 20.95
N ALA A 99 2.23 1.15 21.05
CA ALA A 99 3.14 0.74 20.01
C ALA A 99 3.32 -0.77 20.02
N VAL A 100 3.26 -1.38 18.84
CA VAL A 100 3.56 -2.81 18.64
C VAL A 100 4.73 -2.94 17.67
N GLY A 101 5.63 -3.88 17.97
CA GLY A 101 6.77 -4.17 17.11
C GLY A 101 7.42 -5.52 17.35
N THR A 102 8.18 -6.00 16.37
CA THR A 102 9.08 -7.13 16.56
C THR A 102 10.30 -6.72 17.39
N ILE A 103 10.82 -7.65 18.19
CA ILE A 103 12.04 -7.42 18.96
C ILE A 103 12.94 -8.66 18.95
N GLY A 104 14.23 -8.43 18.72
CA GLY A 104 15.31 -9.39 18.93
C GLY A 104 16.12 -8.98 20.16
N THR A 105 16.45 -9.94 21.03
CA THR A 105 17.26 -9.68 22.23
C THR A 105 18.30 -10.76 22.41
N ALA A 106 19.56 -10.38 22.61
CA ALA A 106 20.65 -11.29 22.99
C ALA A 106 21.18 -10.92 24.38
N GLY A 107 21.11 -11.85 25.34
CA GLY A 107 21.57 -11.63 26.72
C GLY A 107 22.96 -12.22 27.02
N THR A 108 23.46 -13.12 26.17
CA THR A 108 24.75 -13.82 26.30
C THR A 108 25.28 -14.18 24.92
N THR A 109 26.59 -14.42 24.79
CA THR A 109 27.16 -15.07 23.59
C THR A 109 26.62 -16.49 23.45
N GLY A 110 25.99 -16.82 22.32
CA GLY A 110 25.35 -18.10 22.05
C GLY A 110 25.24 -18.39 20.56
N THR A 111 24.76 -19.57 20.19
CA THR A 111 24.47 -19.94 18.80
C THR A 111 23.26 -19.17 18.28
N ASN A 112 23.42 -18.53 17.12
CA ASN A 112 22.31 -17.90 16.41
C ASN A 112 21.28 -18.98 16.05
N PHE A 113 20.00 -18.65 16.16
CA PHE A 113 18.93 -19.45 15.56
C PHE A 113 18.13 -18.55 14.62
N THR A 114 17.89 -19.04 13.41
CA THR A 114 17.11 -18.29 12.41
C THR A 114 15.62 -18.45 12.70
N ALA A 115 14.89 -17.34 12.73
CA ALA A 115 13.44 -17.34 12.86
C ALA A 115 12.84 -16.30 11.92
N THR A 116 11.96 -16.76 11.03
CA THR A 116 11.20 -15.89 10.13
C THR A 116 9.81 -15.66 10.73
N TRP A 117 9.53 -14.42 11.10
CA TRP A 117 8.17 -13.99 11.47
C TRP A 117 7.41 -13.74 10.18
N VAL A 118 6.23 -14.35 10.04
CA VAL A 118 5.45 -14.32 8.79
C VAL A 118 4.22 -13.43 8.89
N GLU A 119 3.80 -13.07 10.11
CA GLU A 119 2.60 -12.27 10.34
C GLU A 119 2.67 -11.57 11.71
N ILE A 120 2.27 -10.30 11.78
CA ILE A 120 1.88 -9.60 13.02
C ILE A 120 0.42 -9.22 12.84
N GLY A 121 -0.45 -9.63 13.76
CA GLY A 121 -1.86 -9.26 13.70
C GLY A 121 -2.40 -8.80 15.04
N ILE A 122 -3.50 -8.05 14.96
CA ILE A 122 -4.24 -7.54 16.11
C ILE A 122 -5.66 -8.02 15.98
N HIS A 123 -6.07 -8.82 16.96
CA HIS A 123 -7.38 -9.45 16.97
C HIS A 123 -8.13 -8.98 18.19
N PRO A 124 -9.22 -8.22 18.04
CA PRO A 124 -10.11 -7.96 19.15
C PRO A 124 -10.61 -9.32 19.71
N THR A 125 -10.57 -9.52 21.02
CA THR A 125 -11.09 -10.77 21.61
C THR A 125 -12.60 -10.75 21.63
N THR A 126 -13.21 -11.92 21.78
CA THR A 126 -14.66 -12.10 21.98
C THR A 126 -15.27 -10.95 22.81
N LEU A 127 -16.08 -10.12 22.15
CA LEU A 127 -16.54 -8.85 22.71
C LEU A 127 -17.75 -9.08 23.61
N ALA A 128 -17.62 -8.74 24.90
CA ALA A 128 -18.71 -8.91 25.86
C ALA A 128 -19.87 -7.92 25.62
N GLY A 129 -21.10 -8.36 25.89
CA GLY A 129 -22.32 -7.55 25.71
C GLY A 129 -22.89 -7.62 24.29
N THR A 130 -24.00 -6.93 24.03
CA THR A 130 -24.74 -7.03 22.75
C THR A 130 -24.35 -5.97 21.73
N GLY A 131 -23.44 -5.05 22.07
CA GLY A 131 -23.11 -3.88 21.26
C GLY A 131 -24.24 -2.86 21.16
N SER A 132 -24.00 -1.79 20.41
CA SER A 132 -24.97 -0.70 20.19
C SER A 132 -24.81 -0.07 18.82
N TRP A 133 -25.92 0.47 18.30
CA TRP A 133 -25.98 1.16 17.02
C TRP A 133 -26.05 2.68 17.19
N VAL A 134 -25.43 3.40 16.26
CA VAL A 134 -25.51 4.85 16.11
C VAL A 134 -25.79 5.18 14.65
N THR A 135 -26.82 5.97 14.37
CA THR A 135 -27.06 6.51 13.01
C THR A 135 -26.11 7.68 12.74
N LEU A 136 -25.48 7.68 11.57
CA LEU A 136 -24.51 8.65 11.07
C LEU A 136 -24.90 9.05 9.63
N PRO A 137 -24.18 10.01 9.01
CA PRO A 137 -24.13 11.44 9.33
C PRO A 137 -25.50 12.15 9.23
N SER A 138 -25.51 13.48 9.36
CA SER A 138 -26.66 14.32 8.95
C SER A 138 -26.74 14.58 7.43
N SER A 139 -25.62 14.44 6.71
CA SER A 139 -25.60 14.39 5.23
C SER A 139 -25.92 12.96 4.77
N VAL A 140 -26.51 12.78 3.59
CA VAL A 140 -26.94 11.45 3.13
C VAL A 140 -26.42 11.15 1.72
N PRO A 141 -25.94 9.93 1.44
CA PRO A 141 -25.64 9.48 0.09
C PRO A 141 -26.92 9.39 -0.75
N ASN A 142 -26.75 9.15 -2.05
CA ASN A 142 -27.88 8.80 -2.90
C ASN A 142 -28.47 7.46 -2.43
N VAL A 143 -29.81 7.38 -2.38
CA VAL A 143 -30.55 6.13 -2.15
C VAL A 143 -30.17 5.10 -3.22
N ARG A 144 -29.93 3.87 -2.80
CA ARG A 144 -29.59 2.73 -3.66
C ARG A 144 -29.71 1.42 -2.88
N HIS A 145 -29.80 0.31 -3.60
CA HIS A 145 -29.74 -1.06 -3.09
C HIS A 145 -29.03 -1.96 -4.11
N GLU A 146 -28.61 -3.15 -3.68
CA GLU A 146 -27.69 -4.03 -4.44
C GLU A 146 -26.39 -3.29 -4.80
N ASP A 147 -25.97 -2.42 -3.88
CA ASP A 147 -24.81 -1.56 -3.95
C ASP A 147 -23.60 -2.20 -3.27
N ALA A 148 -22.46 -1.56 -3.46
CA ALA A 148 -21.20 -1.90 -2.84
C ALA A 148 -20.77 -0.81 -1.87
N TYR A 149 -20.28 -1.20 -0.69
CA TYR A 149 -19.73 -0.30 0.30
C TYR A 149 -18.42 -0.83 0.88
N ILE A 150 -17.31 -0.12 0.64
CA ILE A 150 -15.97 -0.61 0.95
C ILE A 150 -15.05 0.50 1.46
N GLU A 151 -14.17 0.17 2.41
CA GLU A 151 -13.16 1.09 2.94
C GLU A 151 -11.88 1.00 2.13
N HIS A 152 -11.26 2.15 1.88
CA HIS A 152 -9.90 2.25 1.39
C HIS A 152 -9.24 3.53 1.89
N ASN A 153 -8.05 3.41 2.47
CA ASN A 153 -7.23 4.54 2.96
C ASN A 153 -7.99 5.53 3.87
N GLY A 154 -8.86 5.00 4.73
CA GLY A 154 -9.66 5.77 5.69
C GLY A 154 -10.89 6.46 5.10
N LEU A 155 -11.23 6.22 3.84
CA LEU A 155 -12.45 6.69 3.18
C LEU A 155 -13.33 5.52 2.77
N PHE A 156 -14.66 5.71 2.80
CA PHE A 156 -15.61 4.65 2.47
C PHE A 156 -16.31 4.96 1.15
N TYR A 157 -16.27 4.04 0.21
CA TYR A 157 -16.75 4.20 -1.15
C TYR A 157 -18.04 3.42 -1.34
N LEU A 158 -19.12 4.14 -1.62
CA LEU A 158 -20.45 3.62 -1.90
C LEU A 158 -20.76 3.78 -3.38
N PHE A 159 -20.89 2.68 -4.12
CA PHE A 159 -21.12 2.73 -5.56
C PHE A 159 -21.93 1.53 -6.07
N GLY A 160 -22.30 1.59 -7.35
CA GLY A 160 -23.23 0.64 -7.94
C GLY A 160 -24.64 0.82 -7.40
N GLY A 161 -25.39 -0.28 -7.38
CA GLY A 161 -26.82 -0.32 -7.17
C GLY A 161 -27.59 -0.09 -8.48
N ARG A 162 -28.90 -0.33 -8.48
CA ARG A 162 -29.71 -0.14 -9.69
C ARG A 162 -29.69 1.32 -10.15
N GLY A 163 -29.39 1.55 -11.43
CA GLY A 163 -29.18 2.87 -12.03
C GLY A 163 -27.71 3.35 -12.06
N ALA A 164 -27.42 4.34 -12.91
CA ALA A 164 -26.07 4.90 -13.06
C ALA A 164 -25.84 6.05 -12.05
N GLY A 165 -25.65 5.70 -10.78
CA GLY A 165 -25.28 6.65 -9.73
C GLY A 165 -23.76 6.90 -9.70
N THR A 166 -23.35 8.12 -9.36
CA THR A 166 -21.95 8.42 -9.03
C THR A 166 -21.48 7.65 -7.80
N VAL A 167 -20.16 7.51 -7.63
CA VAL A 167 -19.56 7.03 -6.38
C VAL A 167 -19.86 8.07 -5.30
N ASN A 168 -20.41 7.65 -4.16
CA ASN A 168 -20.49 8.48 -2.96
C ASN A 168 -19.33 8.10 -2.03
N ILE A 169 -18.58 9.08 -1.54
CA ILE A 169 -17.39 8.84 -0.72
C ILE A 169 -17.63 9.43 0.66
N TYR A 170 -17.66 8.60 1.70
CA TYR A 170 -17.80 9.03 3.08
C TYR A 170 -16.44 9.18 3.74
N ASN A 171 -16.26 10.31 4.43
CA ASN A 171 -15.12 10.53 5.29
C ASN A 171 -15.54 10.38 6.77
N PRO A 172 -15.07 9.33 7.47
CA PRO A 172 -15.42 9.08 8.88
C PRO A 172 -14.82 10.10 9.86
N VAL A 173 -13.80 10.86 9.44
CA VAL A 173 -13.17 11.91 10.26
C VAL A 173 -13.99 13.19 10.25
N THR A 174 -14.48 13.60 9.08
CA THR A 174 -15.29 14.82 8.91
C THR A 174 -16.79 14.57 8.97
N ASP A 175 -17.22 13.30 9.00
CA ASP A 175 -18.62 12.87 9.00
C ASP A 175 -19.41 13.44 7.80
N SER A 176 -18.80 13.42 6.62
CA SER A 176 -19.36 14.04 5.40
C SER A 176 -19.22 13.16 4.18
N TRP A 177 -20.22 13.24 3.31
CA TRP A 177 -20.20 12.61 1.98
C TRP A 177 -19.73 13.57 0.90
N SER A 178 -18.92 13.07 -0.03
CA SER A 178 -18.59 13.69 -1.32
C SER A 178 -18.97 12.76 -2.47
N VAL A 179 -18.68 13.20 -3.71
CA VAL A 179 -19.03 12.48 -4.94
C VAL A 179 -17.76 12.27 -5.76
N GLY A 180 -17.58 11.04 -6.26
CA GLY A 180 -16.54 10.67 -7.22
C GLY A 180 -17.11 10.31 -8.60
N ALA A 181 -16.24 9.87 -9.48
CA ALA A 181 -16.54 9.56 -10.87
C ALA A 181 -17.60 8.45 -11.02
N PRO A 182 -18.53 8.60 -11.97
CA PRO A 182 -19.54 7.58 -12.23
C PRO A 182 -18.91 6.33 -12.87
N PRO A 183 -19.43 5.13 -12.58
CA PRO A 183 -19.00 3.90 -13.24
C PRO A 183 -19.32 3.95 -14.75
N PRO A 184 -18.55 3.26 -15.60
CA PRO A 184 -18.71 3.29 -17.05
C PRO A 184 -19.99 2.59 -17.53
N ILE A 185 -20.56 1.70 -16.69
CA ILE A 185 -21.82 1.01 -16.92
C ILE A 185 -22.61 0.93 -15.60
N GLU A 186 -23.91 0.68 -15.69
CA GLU A 186 -24.70 0.27 -14.53
C GLU A 186 -24.23 -1.10 -14.04
N MET A 187 -23.97 -1.20 -12.73
CA MET A 187 -23.59 -2.44 -12.07
C MET A 187 -24.32 -2.55 -10.72
N HIS A 188 -24.82 -3.73 -10.41
CA HIS A 188 -25.44 -4.08 -9.12
C HIS A 188 -25.11 -5.53 -8.74
N HIS A 189 -25.51 -5.99 -7.55
CA HIS A 189 -25.25 -7.35 -7.04
C HIS A 189 -23.76 -7.70 -7.06
N MET A 190 -22.95 -6.96 -6.29
CA MET A 190 -21.51 -7.13 -6.28
C MET A 190 -20.95 -6.98 -4.87
N GLN A 191 -19.78 -7.55 -4.64
CA GLN A 191 -18.96 -7.30 -3.45
C GLN A 191 -17.56 -6.95 -3.96
N PRO A 192 -17.15 -5.68 -4.07
CA PRO A 192 -15.79 -5.35 -4.45
C PRO A 192 -14.79 -5.74 -3.36
N VAL A 193 -13.52 -5.75 -3.74
CA VAL A 193 -12.38 -5.86 -2.82
C VAL A 193 -11.32 -4.80 -3.11
N VAL A 194 -10.55 -4.42 -2.10
CA VAL A 194 -9.35 -3.59 -2.27
C VAL A 194 -8.16 -4.50 -2.55
N TYR A 195 -7.40 -4.19 -3.60
CA TYR A 195 -6.12 -4.82 -3.89
C TYR A 195 -5.16 -3.77 -4.45
N ASP A 196 -3.97 -3.66 -3.86
CA ASP A 196 -2.89 -2.77 -4.32
C ASP A 196 -3.34 -1.32 -4.59
N GLY A 197 -4.10 -0.73 -3.66
CA GLY A 197 -4.57 0.66 -3.78
C GLY A 197 -5.81 0.86 -4.67
N LEU A 198 -6.31 -0.20 -5.33
CA LEU A 198 -7.43 -0.13 -6.25
C LEU A 198 -8.62 -0.94 -5.76
N ILE A 199 -9.83 -0.56 -6.20
CA ILE A 199 -11.08 -1.24 -5.84
C ILE A 199 -11.56 -2.07 -7.03
N TYR A 200 -11.56 -3.39 -6.88
CA TYR A 200 -11.87 -4.35 -7.94
C TYR A 200 -13.29 -4.91 -7.83
N VAL A 201 -14.02 -4.88 -8.94
CA VAL A 201 -15.33 -5.54 -9.15
C VAL A 201 -15.13 -6.69 -10.13
N LEU A 202 -15.01 -7.92 -9.62
CA LEU A 202 -14.77 -9.12 -10.44
C LEU A 202 -16.05 -9.76 -11.00
N GLY A 203 -17.20 -9.37 -10.48
CA GLY A 203 -18.50 -9.89 -10.90
C GLY A 203 -19.63 -9.01 -10.37
N ALA A 204 -20.56 -8.71 -11.26
CA ALA A 204 -21.73 -7.90 -11.01
C ALA A 204 -22.82 -8.28 -12.01
N MET A 205 -24.03 -7.79 -11.77
CA MET A 205 -25.15 -7.84 -12.70
C MET A 205 -25.41 -6.47 -13.32
N THR A 206 -26.06 -6.46 -14.47
CA THR A 206 -26.54 -5.25 -15.15
C THR A 206 -27.88 -5.52 -15.87
N GLY A 207 -28.61 -4.45 -16.17
CA GLY A 207 -29.89 -4.53 -16.88
C GLY A 207 -31.11 -4.75 -15.98
N PRO A 208 -32.29 -4.99 -16.59
CA PRO A 208 -33.58 -4.87 -15.90
C PRO A 208 -33.97 -6.14 -15.14
N TYR A 209 -34.62 -5.95 -13.99
CA TYR A 209 -35.31 -7.01 -13.26
C TYR A 209 -36.43 -7.67 -14.10
N PRO A 210 -36.63 -8.99 -14.01
CA PRO A 210 -35.84 -9.97 -13.24
C PRO A 210 -34.73 -10.66 -14.04
N ASN A 211 -34.47 -10.24 -15.29
CA ASN A 211 -33.59 -10.93 -16.23
C ASN A 211 -32.27 -10.16 -16.38
N GLU A 212 -31.57 -9.95 -15.27
CA GLU A 212 -30.29 -9.28 -15.24
C GLU A 212 -29.17 -10.18 -15.81
N ALA A 213 -28.29 -9.57 -16.59
CA ALA A 213 -27.14 -10.26 -17.18
C ALA A 213 -25.88 -10.00 -16.36
N PRO A 214 -24.99 -10.99 -16.17
CA PRO A 214 -23.68 -10.76 -15.61
C PRO A 214 -22.86 -9.82 -16.50
N VAL A 215 -22.05 -8.96 -15.87
CA VAL A 215 -21.07 -8.15 -16.59
C VAL A 215 -20.01 -9.01 -17.27
N SER A 216 -19.41 -8.51 -18.34
CA SER A 216 -18.45 -9.27 -19.16
C SER A 216 -16.99 -9.05 -18.77
N HIS A 217 -16.68 -7.99 -18.02
CA HIS A 217 -15.32 -7.59 -17.67
C HIS A 217 -15.22 -7.30 -16.17
N VAL A 218 -13.99 -7.39 -15.66
CA VAL A 218 -13.63 -6.80 -14.37
C VAL A 218 -13.68 -5.28 -14.50
N TYR A 219 -14.23 -4.59 -13.50
CA TYR A 219 -14.19 -3.13 -13.42
C TYR A 219 -13.35 -2.72 -12.22
N ILE A 220 -12.52 -1.71 -12.40
CA ILE A 220 -11.54 -1.28 -11.40
C ILE A 220 -11.75 0.21 -11.18
N TYR A 221 -11.99 0.60 -9.94
CA TYR A 221 -12.03 2.00 -9.54
C TYR A 221 -10.71 2.37 -8.89
N ASP A 222 -10.11 3.45 -9.39
CA ASP A 222 -8.92 4.08 -8.84
C ASP A 222 -9.33 5.27 -7.99
N PRO A 223 -9.31 5.12 -6.66
CA PRO A 223 -9.72 6.18 -5.74
C PRO A 223 -8.75 7.36 -5.71
N PHE A 224 -7.50 7.19 -6.16
CA PHE A 224 -6.50 8.26 -6.19
C PHE A 224 -6.73 9.21 -7.37
N ASN A 225 -6.95 8.64 -8.55
CA ASN A 225 -7.21 9.43 -9.76
C ASN A 225 -8.70 9.74 -9.98
N ASP A 226 -9.58 9.24 -9.10
CA ASP A 226 -11.03 9.29 -9.24
C ASP A 226 -11.49 8.84 -10.64
N ASN A 227 -11.07 7.64 -11.04
CA ASN A 227 -11.33 7.15 -12.39
C ASN A 227 -11.66 5.66 -12.42
N TRP A 228 -12.46 5.26 -13.41
CA TRP A 228 -12.80 3.87 -13.65
C TRP A 228 -12.03 3.31 -14.83
N TYR A 229 -11.53 2.10 -14.67
CA TYR A 229 -10.91 1.30 -15.72
C TYR A 229 -11.74 0.04 -15.98
N GLN A 230 -11.90 -0.29 -17.25
CA GLN A 230 -12.35 -1.61 -17.65
C GLN A 230 -11.13 -2.53 -17.69
N GLY A 231 -11.11 -3.51 -16.80
CA GLY A 231 -10.09 -4.55 -16.76
C GLY A 231 -10.35 -5.64 -17.79
N MET A 232 -9.78 -6.82 -17.53
CA MET A 232 -9.86 -7.96 -18.43
C MET A 232 -11.27 -8.57 -18.53
N GLU A 233 -11.50 -9.31 -19.61
CA GLU A 233 -12.73 -10.06 -19.83
C GLU A 233 -12.83 -11.24 -18.84
N ILE A 234 -13.98 -11.36 -18.18
CA ILE A 234 -14.30 -12.52 -17.33
C ILE A 234 -14.59 -13.70 -18.28
N PRO A 235 -13.96 -14.88 -18.06
CA PRO A 235 -14.20 -16.05 -18.90
C PRO A 235 -15.70 -16.32 -19.06
N VAL A 236 -16.16 -16.48 -20.31
CA VAL A 236 -17.60 -16.61 -20.62
C VAL A 236 -18.30 -17.67 -19.77
N ALA A 237 -17.63 -18.81 -19.54
CA ALA A 237 -18.16 -19.91 -18.75
C ALA A 237 -18.23 -19.63 -17.23
N ARG A 238 -17.63 -18.55 -16.74
CA ARG A 238 -17.51 -18.19 -15.32
C ARG A 238 -18.21 -16.88 -14.94
N ARG A 239 -18.89 -16.23 -15.89
CA ARG A 239 -19.64 -14.99 -15.63
C ARG A 239 -20.82 -15.21 -14.68
N ARG A 240 -20.88 -14.38 -13.64
CA ARG A 240 -21.92 -14.35 -12.60
C ARG A 240 -21.84 -13.04 -11.80
N GLY A 241 -22.90 -12.74 -11.05
CA GLY A 241 -22.94 -11.69 -10.04
C GLY A 241 -23.50 -12.21 -8.71
N GLY A 242 -23.57 -11.37 -7.69
CA GLY A 242 -24.14 -11.69 -6.38
C GLY A 242 -23.41 -12.81 -5.63
N GLY A 243 -22.10 -12.98 -5.86
CA GLY A 243 -21.27 -13.92 -5.12
C GLY A 243 -20.24 -13.19 -4.25
N ALA A 244 -19.58 -13.95 -3.39
CA ALA A 244 -18.64 -13.47 -2.41
C ALA A 244 -17.25 -13.23 -3.01
N LEU A 245 -16.64 -12.08 -2.74
CA LEU A 245 -15.23 -11.82 -3.05
C LEU A 245 -14.39 -11.73 -1.78
N ALA A 246 -13.14 -12.20 -1.89
CA ALA A 246 -12.16 -12.14 -0.82
C ALA A 246 -10.74 -12.03 -1.37
N VAL A 247 -9.86 -11.30 -0.66
CA VAL A 247 -8.42 -11.24 -0.97
C VAL A 247 -7.67 -12.16 -0.01
N TYR A 248 -6.78 -12.99 -0.55
CA TYR A 248 -5.89 -13.85 0.24
C TYR A 248 -4.60 -14.13 -0.55
N ASN A 249 -3.43 -13.94 0.08
CA ASN A 249 -2.10 -14.14 -0.53
C ASN A 249 -1.96 -13.55 -1.94
N ASP A 250 -2.20 -12.24 -2.05
CA ASP A 250 -2.12 -11.45 -3.29
C ASP A 250 -3.07 -11.85 -4.44
N LYS A 251 -4.09 -12.66 -4.15
CA LYS A 251 -5.09 -13.09 -5.13
C LYS A 251 -6.50 -12.79 -4.66
N ILE A 252 -7.42 -12.71 -5.63
CA ILE A 252 -8.83 -12.47 -5.37
C ILE A 252 -9.62 -13.74 -5.65
N TYR A 253 -10.39 -14.21 -4.67
CA TYR A 253 -11.23 -15.39 -4.78
C TYR A 253 -12.69 -15.00 -4.95
N PHE A 254 -13.41 -15.69 -5.84
CA PHE A 254 -14.82 -15.44 -6.14
C PHE A 254 -15.63 -16.71 -5.89
N ALA A 255 -16.44 -16.72 -4.83
CA ALA A 255 -17.24 -17.86 -4.41
C ALA A 255 -18.75 -17.66 -4.65
N GLY A 256 -19.42 -18.66 -5.19
CA GLY A 256 -20.88 -18.67 -5.41
C GLY A 256 -21.34 -17.65 -6.45
N GLY A 257 -22.60 -17.21 -6.37
CA GLY A 257 -23.23 -16.24 -7.27
C GLY A 257 -24.25 -16.88 -8.22
N ILE A 258 -24.80 -16.06 -9.12
CA ILE A 258 -25.87 -16.43 -10.05
C ILE A 258 -25.61 -15.93 -11.47
N GLN A 259 -26.09 -16.66 -12.47
CA GLN A 259 -25.87 -16.38 -13.89
C GLN A 259 -27.05 -15.69 -14.59
N ASN A 260 -28.27 -15.84 -14.10
CA ASN A 260 -29.46 -15.28 -14.74
C ASN A 260 -30.32 -14.54 -13.70
N GLY A 261 -29.78 -13.43 -13.21
CA GLY A 261 -30.47 -12.45 -12.38
C GLY A 261 -31.36 -13.04 -11.29
N HIS A 262 -32.55 -12.50 -11.14
CA HIS A 262 -33.57 -13.00 -10.23
C HIS A 262 -34.39 -14.19 -10.78
N ILE A 263 -33.81 -15.02 -11.65
CA ILE A 263 -34.52 -16.13 -12.31
C ILE A 263 -33.97 -17.49 -11.91
N SER A 264 -32.68 -17.74 -12.16
CA SER A 264 -32.06 -19.07 -11.99
C SER A 264 -30.54 -19.05 -12.21
N GLY A 265 -29.89 -20.19 -12.01
CA GLY A 265 -28.47 -20.37 -12.35
C GLY A 265 -27.53 -20.01 -11.21
N THR A 266 -27.97 -20.21 -9.97
CA THR A 266 -27.12 -20.18 -8.78
C THR A 266 -26.05 -21.27 -8.89
N VAL A 267 -24.81 -20.93 -8.56
CA VAL A 267 -23.65 -21.84 -8.63
C VAL A 267 -22.90 -21.88 -7.30
N GLY A 268 -22.17 -22.98 -7.06
CA GLY A 268 -21.25 -23.12 -5.91
C GLY A 268 -19.80 -22.79 -6.26
N TRP A 269 -19.56 -22.19 -7.43
CA TRP A 269 -18.24 -22.06 -8.02
C TRP A 269 -17.23 -21.32 -7.16
N LEU A 270 -15.99 -21.80 -7.15
CA LEU A 270 -14.84 -21.06 -6.64
C LEU A 270 -13.86 -20.77 -7.78
N ASP A 271 -13.56 -19.49 -7.99
CA ASP A 271 -12.49 -19.04 -8.88
C ASP A 271 -11.43 -18.28 -8.10
N GLU A 272 -10.20 -18.41 -8.56
CA GLU A 272 -9.06 -17.58 -8.20
C GLU A 272 -8.76 -16.63 -9.37
N PHE A 273 -8.60 -15.35 -9.08
CA PHE A 273 -8.14 -14.33 -10.00
C PHE A 273 -6.82 -13.76 -9.50
N ASP A 274 -5.80 -13.82 -10.35
CA ASP A 274 -4.51 -13.21 -10.11
C ASP A 274 -4.43 -11.85 -10.86
N PRO A 275 -4.51 -10.72 -10.14
CA PRO A 275 -4.47 -9.39 -10.74
C PRO A 275 -3.10 -9.03 -11.34
N ARG A 276 -2.00 -9.68 -10.90
CA ARG A 276 -0.64 -9.41 -11.44
C ARG A 276 -0.47 -9.99 -12.83
N THR A 277 -0.99 -11.21 -13.03
CA THR A 277 -0.90 -11.92 -14.30
C THR A 277 -2.12 -11.76 -15.18
N ASN A 278 -3.19 -11.14 -14.67
CA ASN A 278 -4.50 -11.07 -15.30
C ASN A 278 -4.98 -12.46 -15.72
N SER A 279 -4.93 -13.42 -14.79
CA SER A 279 -5.29 -14.81 -15.06
C SER A 279 -6.41 -15.30 -14.14
N TRP A 280 -7.32 -16.08 -14.72
CA TRP A 280 -8.41 -16.73 -14.02
C TRP A 280 -8.14 -18.23 -13.93
N THR A 281 -8.26 -18.78 -12.72
CA THR A 281 -8.14 -20.20 -12.45
C THR A 281 -9.43 -20.68 -11.76
N ALA A 282 -10.18 -21.55 -12.43
CA ALA A 282 -11.28 -22.25 -11.78
C ALA A 282 -10.70 -23.31 -10.83
N LEU A 283 -11.04 -23.20 -9.55
CA LEU A 283 -10.58 -24.16 -8.55
C LEU A 283 -11.45 -25.44 -8.60
N PRO A 284 -10.87 -26.60 -8.26
CA PRO A 284 -11.54 -27.89 -8.47
C PRO A 284 -12.64 -28.18 -7.46
N ASP A 285 -12.63 -27.53 -6.30
CA ASP A 285 -13.58 -27.77 -5.21
C ASP A 285 -14.58 -26.62 -5.13
N ASP A 286 -15.81 -26.89 -5.57
CA ASP A 286 -16.94 -25.98 -5.47
C ASP A 286 -17.52 -26.02 -4.04
N MET A 287 -18.10 -24.90 -3.61
CA MET A 287 -18.77 -24.78 -2.32
C MET A 287 -19.89 -25.83 -2.17
N PRO A 288 -19.99 -26.51 -1.01
CA PRO A 288 -20.97 -27.57 -0.78
C PRO A 288 -22.43 -27.14 -0.97
N ASN A 289 -22.75 -25.89 -0.64
CA ASN A 289 -24.07 -25.32 -0.81
C ASN A 289 -24.00 -24.10 -1.74
N ALA A 290 -24.40 -24.29 -3.00
CA ALA A 290 -24.52 -23.22 -3.97
C ALA A 290 -25.46 -22.11 -3.46
N ARG A 291 -25.06 -20.85 -3.63
CA ARG A 291 -25.81 -19.68 -3.15
C ARG A 291 -25.42 -18.41 -3.90
N ASP A 292 -26.35 -17.48 -3.99
CA ASP A 292 -26.21 -16.12 -4.48
C ASP A 292 -26.71 -15.10 -3.44
N HIS A 293 -26.57 -13.80 -3.75
CA HIS A 293 -26.79 -12.68 -2.83
C HIS A 293 -26.06 -12.90 -1.50
N VAL A 294 -24.76 -13.13 -1.60
CA VAL A 294 -23.91 -13.51 -0.48
C VAL A 294 -22.66 -12.65 -0.42
N HIS A 295 -22.18 -12.41 0.79
CA HIS A 295 -20.85 -11.86 1.04
C HIS A 295 -19.93 -12.93 1.63
N GLY A 296 -18.62 -12.75 1.48
CA GLY A 296 -17.62 -13.59 2.12
C GLY A 296 -16.60 -12.75 2.89
N VAL A 297 -16.00 -13.35 3.91
CA VAL A 297 -14.94 -12.73 4.71
C VAL A 297 -13.84 -13.73 4.99
N VAL A 298 -12.60 -13.25 5.03
CA VAL A 298 -11.42 -14.04 5.41
C VAL A 298 -11.14 -13.81 6.88
N TYR A 299 -10.90 -14.90 7.61
CA TYR A 299 -10.43 -14.87 8.99
C TYR A 299 -9.35 -15.95 9.18
N GLY A 300 -8.14 -15.52 9.51
CA GLY A 300 -6.95 -16.37 9.43
C GLY A 300 -6.76 -16.93 8.02
N ASP A 301 -6.50 -18.22 7.91
CA ASP A 301 -6.30 -18.92 6.63
C ASP A 301 -7.60 -19.51 6.04
N LYS A 302 -8.77 -18.92 6.35
CA LYS A 302 -10.08 -19.45 5.97
C LYS A 302 -11.01 -18.39 5.40
N LEU A 303 -11.72 -18.73 4.32
CA LEU A 303 -12.82 -17.94 3.76
C LEU A 303 -14.16 -18.49 4.28
N TYR A 304 -14.94 -17.63 4.93
CA TYR A 304 -16.28 -17.94 5.43
C TYR A 304 -17.33 -17.34 4.49
N VAL A 305 -18.29 -18.17 4.08
CA VAL A 305 -19.43 -17.76 3.24
C VAL A 305 -20.72 -18.12 3.98
N VAL A 306 -21.54 -17.10 4.29
CA VAL A 306 -22.67 -17.21 5.22
C VAL A 306 -23.93 -16.58 4.64
N GLY A 307 -25.08 -17.24 4.81
CA GLY A 307 -26.37 -16.75 4.33
C GLY A 307 -26.55 -16.94 2.82
N GLY A 308 -27.23 -16.01 2.16
CA GLY A 308 -27.55 -16.12 0.74
C GLY A 308 -28.74 -17.06 0.47
N ARG A 309 -28.98 -17.32 -0.81
CA ARG A 309 -30.12 -18.12 -1.28
C ARG A 309 -29.82 -18.87 -2.57
N VAL A 310 -30.68 -19.83 -2.89
CA VAL A 310 -30.81 -20.40 -4.24
C VAL A 310 -31.99 -19.73 -4.94
N THR A 311 -31.70 -18.72 -5.75
CA THR A 311 -32.73 -17.91 -6.40
C THR A 311 -33.48 -18.70 -7.48
N THR A 312 -34.82 -18.70 -7.38
CA THR A 312 -35.72 -19.28 -8.38
C THR A 312 -36.99 -18.43 -8.54
N GLN A 313 -37.53 -18.35 -9.76
CA GLN A 313 -38.87 -17.78 -9.98
C GLN A 313 -39.97 -18.83 -9.73
N PRO A 314 -41.16 -18.44 -9.23
CA PRO A 314 -41.65 -17.06 -9.06
C PRO A 314 -41.28 -16.37 -7.74
N ASN A 315 -40.64 -17.07 -6.78
CA ASN A 315 -40.34 -16.52 -5.46
C ASN A 315 -38.82 -16.40 -5.26
N PHE A 316 -38.26 -15.27 -5.69
CA PHE A 316 -36.81 -15.03 -5.61
C PHE A 316 -36.30 -14.97 -4.16
N ALA A 317 -37.15 -14.61 -3.18
CA ALA A 317 -36.76 -14.47 -1.78
C ALA A 317 -36.74 -15.80 -1.00
N ALA A 318 -37.20 -16.90 -1.62
CA ALA A 318 -37.18 -18.23 -1.02
C ALA A 318 -35.79 -18.88 -1.11
N GLY A 319 -35.68 -20.09 -0.53
CA GLY A 319 -34.51 -20.93 -0.70
C GLY A 319 -33.26 -20.38 -0.02
N THR A 320 -33.41 -19.66 1.10
CA THR A 320 -32.30 -19.19 1.91
C THR A 320 -31.43 -20.36 2.38
N VAL A 321 -30.11 -20.14 2.41
CA VAL A 321 -29.12 -21.18 2.72
C VAL A 321 -28.55 -20.93 4.11
N PRO A 322 -29.00 -21.67 5.15
CA PRO A 322 -28.58 -21.42 6.53
C PRO A 322 -27.17 -21.94 6.86
N GLN A 323 -26.60 -22.82 6.04
CA GLN A 323 -25.29 -23.41 6.26
C GLN A 323 -24.16 -22.37 6.17
N VAL A 324 -23.13 -22.51 6.99
CA VAL A 324 -21.88 -21.76 6.88
C VAL A 324 -20.84 -22.63 6.20
N ASP A 325 -20.44 -22.25 4.99
CA ASP A 325 -19.39 -22.95 4.26
C ASP A 325 -18.05 -22.22 4.44
N VAL A 326 -16.99 -23.01 4.69
CA VAL A 326 -15.66 -22.53 5.03
C VAL A 326 -14.64 -23.19 4.11
N TYR A 327 -13.96 -22.38 3.31
CA TYR A 327 -12.83 -22.83 2.50
C TYR A 327 -11.54 -22.64 3.29
N ASP A 328 -10.78 -23.70 3.47
CA ASP A 328 -9.46 -23.65 4.09
C ASP A 328 -8.41 -23.47 3.00
N PHE A 329 -7.72 -22.32 2.99
CA PHE A 329 -6.72 -22.02 1.96
C PHE A 329 -5.47 -22.89 2.05
N ILE A 330 -5.18 -23.47 3.24
CA ILE A 330 -4.03 -24.36 3.44
C ILE A 330 -4.36 -25.77 2.95
N LEU A 331 -5.54 -26.27 3.29
CA LEU A 331 -5.99 -27.61 2.89
C LEU A 331 -6.53 -27.65 1.46
N GLY A 332 -6.95 -26.50 0.92
CA GLY A 332 -7.51 -26.37 -0.41
C GLY A 332 -8.86 -27.05 -0.56
N ASN A 333 -9.70 -27.04 0.49
CA ASN A 333 -11.00 -27.70 0.47
C ASN A 333 -12.07 -26.96 1.27
N TRP A 334 -13.33 -27.27 0.95
CA TRP A 334 -14.48 -26.76 1.69
C TRP A 334 -14.91 -27.68 2.84
N THR A 335 -15.40 -27.07 3.91
CA THR A 335 -16.13 -27.73 4.99
C THR A 335 -17.39 -26.93 5.32
N THR A 336 -18.42 -27.57 5.85
CA THR A 336 -19.62 -26.90 6.36
C THR A 336 -19.63 -26.98 7.87
N LEU A 337 -19.81 -25.84 8.56
CA LEU A 337 -19.89 -25.84 10.02
C LEU A 337 -21.15 -26.57 10.50
N PRO A 338 -21.11 -27.21 11.69
CA PRO A 338 -22.26 -27.94 12.22
C PRO A 338 -23.40 -27.01 12.66
N ASN A 339 -23.10 -25.76 12.99
CA ASN A 339 -24.06 -24.78 13.49
C ASN A 339 -24.44 -23.81 12.37
N ASN A 340 -25.69 -23.91 11.93
CA ASN A 340 -26.27 -23.04 10.93
C ASN A 340 -26.50 -21.61 11.45
N LEU A 341 -26.55 -20.64 10.53
CA LEU A 341 -27.09 -19.30 10.77
C LEU A 341 -28.50 -19.43 11.39
N PRO A 342 -28.75 -18.88 12.59
CA PRO A 342 -30.02 -19.12 13.28
C PRO A 342 -31.23 -18.55 12.54
N THR A 343 -31.07 -17.41 11.86
CA THR A 343 -32.13 -16.80 11.03
C THR A 343 -31.75 -16.84 9.54
N PRO A 344 -32.25 -17.80 8.75
CA PRO A 344 -31.83 -17.98 7.35
C PRO A 344 -32.23 -16.79 6.47
N ARG A 345 -31.25 -16.10 5.86
CA ARG A 345 -31.45 -14.87 5.06
C ARG A 345 -30.38 -14.66 3.99
N ALA A 346 -30.75 -13.93 2.94
CA ALA A 346 -29.89 -13.53 1.82
C ALA A 346 -29.58 -12.04 1.87
N ALA A 347 -28.61 -11.58 1.05
CA ALA A 347 -28.22 -10.18 0.90
C ALA A 347 -27.89 -9.46 2.24
N ALA A 348 -27.47 -10.23 3.25
CA ALA A 348 -27.02 -9.71 4.53
C ALA A 348 -25.61 -9.12 4.42
N SER A 349 -25.32 -8.08 5.19
CA SER A 349 -23.97 -7.54 5.30
C SER A 349 -23.14 -8.38 6.28
N LEU A 350 -21.87 -8.60 5.96
CA LEU A 350 -20.93 -9.32 6.83
C LEU A 350 -19.83 -8.39 7.33
N ALA A 351 -19.53 -8.47 8.62
CA ALA A 351 -18.43 -7.75 9.25
C ALA A 351 -17.71 -8.65 10.25
N VAL A 352 -16.39 -8.57 10.33
CA VAL A 352 -15.61 -9.26 11.36
C VAL A 352 -15.20 -8.23 12.41
N LEU A 353 -15.66 -8.40 13.65
CA LEU A 353 -15.26 -7.59 14.80
C LEU A 353 -14.70 -8.51 15.87
N GLY A 354 -13.38 -8.53 15.99
CA GLY A 354 -12.70 -9.50 16.84
C GLY A 354 -12.81 -10.92 16.32
N ASP A 355 -12.99 -11.88 17.24
CA ASP A 355 -13.22 -13.30 16.91
C ASP A 355 -14.64 -13.57 16.39
N GLU A 356 -15.43 -12.55 16.03
CA GLU A 356 -16.83 -12.70 15.68
C GLU A 356 -17.15 -12.22 14.27
N LEU A 357 -17.78 -13.10 13.47
CA LEU A 357 -18.39 -12.77 12.19
C LEU A 357 -19.85 -12.38 12.44
N LEU A 358 -20.16 -11.12 12.19
CA LEU A 358 -21.51 -10.56 12.28
C LEU A 358 -22.24 -10.74 10.96
N VAL A 359 -23.48 -11.23 11.04
CA VAL A 359 -24.44 -11.29 9.94
C VAL A 359 -25.54 -10.27 10.22
N ILE A 360 -25.57 -9.20 9.44
CA ILE A 360 -26.33 -7.98 9.72
C ILE A 360 -27.42 -7.80 8.66
N GLY A 361 -28.68 -7.76 9.09
CA GLY A 361 -29.82 -7.54 8.22
C GLY A 361 -29.99 -8.65 7.17
N GLY A 362 -30.51 -8.33 5.99
CA GLY A 362 -30.78 -9.28 4.91
C GLY A 362 -32.27 -9.41 4.56
N GLU A 363 -32.61 -10.30 3.64
CA GLU A 363 -34.00 -10.60 3.24
C GLU A 363 -34.29 -12.10 3.15
N SER A 364 -35.56 -12.46 3.24
CA SER A 364 -36.04 -13.85 3.13
C SER A 364 -37.55 -13.87 2.88
N ASP A 365 -38.10 -14.96 2.36
CA ASP A 365 -39.54 -15.12 2.11
C ASP A 365 -40.46 -15.18 3.35
N VAL A 366 -39.92 -15.17 4.58
CA VAL A 366 -40.76 -15.23 5.80
C VAL A 366 -41.40 -13.90 6.18
N GLN A 367 -40.90 -12.76 5.69
CA GLN A 367 -41.44 -11.42 5.96
C GLN A 367 -41.14 -10.44 4.83
N SER A 368 -41.95 -9.38 4.69
CA SER A 368 -41.74 -8.34 3.67
C SER A 368 -40.64 -7.36 4.03
N GLU A 369 -40.52 -6.98 5.30
CA GLU A 369 -39.49 -6.05 5.75
C GLU A 369 -38.12 -6.72 5.73
N ALA A 370 -37.06 -5.95 5.52
CA ALA A 370 -35.70 -6.44 5.69
C ALA A 370 -35.51 -6.91 7.14
N HIS A 371 -34.60 -7.86 7.33
CA HIS A 371 -34.23 -8.33 8.66
C HIS A 371 -33.57 -7.20 9.45
N SER A 372 -33.91 -7.12 10.73
CA SER A 372 -33.24 -6.26 11.72
C SER A 372 -32.15 -7.02 12.48
N GLU A 373 -32.14 -8.34 12.31
CA GLU A 373 -31.38 -9.32 13.07
C GLU A 373 -29.88 -9.12 12.85
N VAL A 374 -29.16 -9.13 13.97
CA VAL A 374 -27.70 -9.11 14.01
C VAL A 374 -27.27 -10.33 14.82
N GLU A 375 -26.62 -11.27 14.15
CA GLU A 375 -26.20 -12.53 14.74
C GLU A 375 -24.69 -12.68 14.55
N ALA A 376 -23.98 -13.01 15.62
CA ALA A 376 -22.54 -13.18 15.63
C ALA A 376 -22.19 -14.66 15.75
N LEU A 377 -21.38 -15.14 14.81
CA LEU A 377 -20.69 -16.43 14.88
C LEU A 377 -19.32 -16.21 15.54
N ASN A 378 -19.09 -16.86 16.66
CA ASN A 378 -17.75 -16.96 17.24
C ASN A 378 -16.91 -17.89 16.35
N LEU A 379 -15.85 -17.35 15.76
CA LEU A 379 -15.00 -18.04 14.78
C LEU A 379 -14.02 -19.02 15.44
N VAL A 380 -13.91 -19.01 16.78
CA VAL A 380 -13.05 -19.92 17.56
C VAL A 380 -13.82 -21.18 17.97
N ASP A 381 -15.00 -21.04 18.55
CA ASP A 381 -15.79 -22.18 19.06
C ASP A 381 -17.01 -22.55 18.21
N GLY A 382 -17.34 -21.74 17.20
CA GLY A 382 -18.45 -21.97 16.27
C GLY A 382 -19.83 -21.72 16.88
N SER A 383 -19.92 -21.09 18.05
CA SER A 383 -21.20 -20.76 18.69
C SER A 383 -21.81 -19.49 18.11
N TRP A 384 -23.15 -19.42 18.12
CA TRP A 384 -23.91 -18.25 17.70
C TRP A 384 -24.49 -17.50 18.88
N ARG A 385 -24.57 -16.17 18.76
CA ARG A 385 -25.32 -15.31 19.68
C ARG A 385 -26.00 -14.17 18.96
N ALA A 386 -27.09 -13.68 19.55
CA ALA A 386 -27.75 -12.46 19.09
C ALA A 386 -27.05 -11.21 19.63
N LEU A 387 -26.92 -10.20 18.80
CA LEU A 387 -26.47 -8.85 19.15
C LEU A 387 -27.65 -7.88 19.15
N ALA A 388 -27.39 -6.59 19.43
CA ALA A 388 -28.41 -5.57 19.29
C ALA A 388 -28.87 -5.49 17.83
N SER A 389 -30.17 -5.64 17.60
CA SER A 389 -30.79 -5.45 16.28
C SER A 389 -30.52 -4.06 15.73
N LEU A 390 -30.59 -3.94 14.40
CA LEU A 390 -30.62 -2.64 13.72
C LEU A 390 -31.71 -1.73 14.36
N PRO A 391 -31.46 -0.41 14.48
CA PRO A 391 -32.46 0.51 14.99
C PRO A 391 -33.74 0.49 14.15
N ALA A 392 -34.88 0.78 14.76
CA ALA A 392 -36.16 0.83 14.05
C ALA A 392 -36.10 1.81 12.86
N GLY A 393 -36.43 1.31 11.67
CA GLY A 393 -36.36 2.07 10.42
C GLY A 393 -34.99 2.02 9.71
N GLU A 394 -34.04 1.26 10.25
CA GLU A 394 -32.71 1.05 9.68
C GLU A 394 -32.48 -0.40 9.21
N ASP A 395 -33.51 -1.25 9.29
CA ASP A 395 -33.55 -2.61 8.76
C ASP A 395 -33.16 -2.58 7.29
N ARG A 396 -32.22 -3.42 6.84
CA ARG A 396 -31.71 -3.33 5.46
C ARG A 396 -31.11 -4.59 4.90
N HIS A 397 -31.08 -4.67 3.57
CA HIS A 397 -30.36 -5.69 2.79
C HIS A 397 -29.73 -5.08 1.53
N GLY A 398 -28.89 -5.87 0.84
CA GLY A 398 -28.34 -5.49 -0.47
C GLY A 398 -27.26 -4.42 -0.40
N THR A 399 -26.48 -4.39 0.69
CA THR A 399 -25.29 -3.54 0.84
C THR A 399 -24.20 -4.28 1.60
N GLN A 400 -22.94 -3.92 1.36
CA GLN A 400 -21.77 -4.45 2.06
C GLN A 400 -21.53 -3.69 3.37
N ALA A 401 -20.92 -4.34 4.37
CA ALA A 401 -20.46 -3.64 5.57
C ALA A 401 -18.99 -3.25 5.45
N VAL A 402 -18.66 -2.08 6.00
CA VAL A 402 -17.29 -1.58 6.18
C VAL A 402 -16.86 -1.83 7.62
N VAL A 403 -15.66 -2.36 7.82
CA VAL A 403 -15.02 -2.44 9.15
C VAL A 403 -13.94 -1.38 9.22
N TYR A 404 -14.04 -0.46 10.18
CA TYR A 404 -13.06 0.61 10.37
C TYR A 404 -13.01 1.05 11.83
N GLY A 405 -11.80 1.19 12.38
CA GLY A 405 -11.59 1.67 13.76
C GLY A 405 -12.28 0.82 14.84
N GLY A 406 -12.48 -0.49 14.60
CA GLY A 406 -13.19 -1.38 15.51
C GLY A 406 -14.73 -1.30 15.45
N TYR A 407 -15.27 -0.62 14.45
CA TYR A 407 -16.71 -0.50 14.21
C TYR A 407 -17.11 -1.08 12.86
N ALA A 408 -18.36 -1.56 12.77
CA ALA A 408 -18.99 -1.92 11.50
C ALA A 408 -19.91 -0.80 11.03
N TYR A 409 -19.82 -0.42 9.76
CA TYR A 409 -20.62 0.63 9.13
C TYR A 409 -21.45 0.03 8.00
N LEU A 410 -22.72 0.43 7.92
CA LEU A 410 -23.60 0.12 6.80
C LEU A 410 -24.17 1.43 6.26
N ALA A 411 -24.26 1.57 4.94
CA ALA A 411 -24.88 2.70 4.27
C ALA A 411 -25.81 2.20 3.17
N ALA A 412 -26.87 2.95 2.86
CA ALA A 412 -27.83 2.58 1.82
C ALA A 412 -28.46 1.18 2.04
N GLY A 413 -28.75 0.45 0.95
CA GLY A 413 -29.53 -0.78 0.94
C GLY A 413 -31.05 -0.55 0.83
N SER A 414 -31.83 -1.63 0.87
CA SER A 414 -33.30 -1.55 0.90
C SER A 414 -33.88 -2.01 2.22
N GLY A 415 -34.93 -1.33 2.70
CA GLY A 415 -35.62 -1.66 3.96
C GLY A 415 -36.68 -2.75 3.86
N ALA A 416 -36.95 -3.27 2.67
CA ALA A 416 -37.88 -4.38 2.46
C ALA A 416 -37.39 -5.26 1.30
N GLN A 417 -38.01 -6.42 1.14
CA GLN A 417 -37.71 -7.35 0.05
C GLN A 417 -37.70 -6.66 -1.31
N GLY A 418 -36.69 -6.96 -2.12
CA GLY A 418 -36.45 -6.26 -3.38
C GLY A 418 -35.89 -4.85 -3.18
N GLY A 419 -36.34 -3.89 -4.00
CA GLY A 419 -35.67 -2.58 -4.15
C GLY A 419 -36.40 -1.38 -3.57
N SER A 420 -37.36 -1.55 -2.66
CA SER A 420 -38.10 -0.43 -2.09
C SER A 420 -38.61 -0.76 -0.68
N PRO A 421 -38.44 0.13 0.32
CA PRO A 421 -37.84 1.46 0.19
C PRO A 421 -36.31 1.39 0.08
N GLU A 422 -35.71 2.23 -0.76
CA GLU A 422 -34.25 2.43 -0.74
C GLU A 422 -33.89 3.39 0.40
N LEU A 423 -32.81 3.07 1.11
CA LEU A 423 -32.33 3.85 2.24
C LEU A 423 -31.20 4.78 1.81
N SER A 424 -31.08 5.90 2.49
CA SER A 424 -29.94 6.81 2.40
C SER A 424 -29.26 7.00 3.75
N SER A 425 -29.66 6.27 4.78
CA SER A 425 -29.08 6.38 6.11
C SER A 425 -27.78 5.58 6.18
N GLN A 426 -26.87 6.02 7.06
CA GLN A 426 -25.74 5.22 7.48
C GLN A 426 -25.87 4.90 8.97
N VAL A 427 -25.48 3.70 9.34
CA VAL A 427 -25.47 3.25 10.74
C VAL A 427 -24.12 2.64 11.06
N ARG A 428 -23.71 2.80 12.31
CA ARG A 428 -22.47 2.27 12.86
C ARG A 428 -22.76 1.41 14.08
N PHE A 429 -22.16 0.23 14.11
CA PHE A 429 -22.22 -0.71 15.21
C PHE A 429 -20.86 -0.85 15.90
N GLY A 430 -20.86 -0.97 17.22
CA GLY A 430 -19.67 -1.31 18.00
C GLY A 430 -19.99 -1.76 19.41
N PHE A 431 -18.96 -2.26 20.09
CA PHE A 431 -19.01 -2.71 21.48
C PHE A 431 -18.34 -1.66 22.39
N GLY A 432 -19.01 -1.27 23.49
CA GLY A 432 -18.52 -0.25 24.43
C GLY A 432 -19.18 1.12 24.27
N THR A 433 -18.73 2.12 25.05
CA THR A 433 -19.13 3.51 24.81
C THR A 433 -18.55 3.92 23.47
N CYS A 434 -19.43 4.12 22.51
CA CYS A 434 -19.14 4.61 21.19
C CYS A 434 -19.08 6.15 21.28
N PRO A 435 -17.92 6.79 21.54
CA PRO A 435 -17.86 8.22 21.29
C PRO A 435 -18.24 8.40 19.82
N ILE A 436 -19.26 9.24 19.57
CA ILE A 436 -19.30 9.95 18.30
C ILE A 436 -17.87 10.48 18.13
N PRO A 437 -17.20 10.30 16.97
CA PRO A 437 -16.01 11.07 16.68
C PRO A 437 -16.47 12.51 16.79
N THR A 438 -16.28 13.12 17.95
CA THR A 438 -16.47 14.55 18.10
C THR A 438 -15.31 15.10 17.32
N GLY A 439 -15.57 15.35 16.03
CA GLY A 439 -14.69 16.06 15.15
C GLY A 439 -14.17 17.28 15.90
N GLY A 440 -12.87 17.33 16.02
CA GLY A 440 -12.16 18.21 16.92
C GLY A 440 -10.88 17.53 17.38
N THR A 441 -10.05 17.10 16.43
CA THR A 441 -8.60 17.15 16.70
C THR A 441 -8.29 18.57 17.18
N SER A 442 -7.30 18.78 18.05
CA SER A 442 -6.74 20.13 18.26
C SER A 442 -5.74 20.51 17.15
N ASP A 443 -5.57 19.61 16.18
CA ASP A 443 -4.57 19.65 15.13
C ASP A 443 -4.94 20.71 14.10
N THR A 444 -4.05 21.68 13.92
CA THR A 444 -4.28 22.82 13.03
C THR A 444 -3.34 22.78 11.84
N LEU A 445 -3.81 23.17 10.66
CA LEU A 445 -2.89 23.45 9.55
C LEU A 445 -2.29 24.84 9.71
N ILE A 446 -1.06 25.01 9.20
CA ILE A 446 -0.40 26.31 9.11
C ILE A 446 -0.02 26.61 7.65
N THR A 447 0.14 27.90 7.34
CA THR A 447 0.66 28.35 6.04
C THR A 447 2.01 29.03 6.20
N SER A 448 2.87 28.94 5.18
CA SER A 448 4.18 29.62 5.15
C SER A 448 4.07 31.14 5.08
N VAL A 449 2.93 31.67 4.63
CA VAL A 449 2.64 33.11 4.50
C VAL A 449 1.20 33.41 4.94
N SER A 450 0.94 34.65 5.36
CA SER A 450 -0.40 35.10 5.76
C SER A 450 -1.15 35.91 4.69
N SER A 451 -0.49 36.27 3.59
CA SER A 451 -1.07 36.93 2.41
C SER A 451 -0.16 36.77 1.19
N LEU A 452 -0.71 36.98 -0.01
CA LEU A 452 0.04 37.00 -1.27
C LEU A 452 -0.15 38.36 -1.96
N ALA A 453 0.95 39.10 -2.14
CA ALA A 453 0.96 40.41 -2.78
C ALA A 453 1.78 40.36 -4.08
N PHE A 454 1.10 40.38 -5.20
CA PHE A 454 1.66 40.26 -6.55
C PHE A 454 2.24 41.58 -7.09
N GLY A 455 1.90 42.71 -6.46
CA GLY A 455 2.35 44.03 -6.91
C GLY A 455 1.82 44.40 -8.29
N ASN A 456 2.59 45.20 -9.04
CA ASN A 456 2.21 45.61 -10.39
C ASN A 456 2.49 44.50 -11.42
N VAL A 457 1.44 43.99 -12.05
CA VAL A 457 1.52 43.03 -13.15
C VAL A 457 0.96 43.70 -14.40
N VAL A 458 1.70 43.68 -15.50
CA VAL A 458 1.27 44.33 -16.75
C VAL A 458 0.06 43.60 -17.32
N ASN A 459 -0.97 44.34 -17.76
CA ASN A 459 -2.20 43.76 -18.30
C ASN A 459 -1.89 42.81 -19.46
N GLY A 460 -2.40 41.57 -19.38
CA GLY A 460 -2.11 40.50 -20.34
C GLY A 460 -0.90 39.61 -20.00
N LEU A 461 -0.19 39.88 -18.89
CA LEU A 461 0.78 38.96 -18.28
C LEU A 461 0.22 38.36 -16.98
N THR A 462 0.87 37.34 -16.47
CA THR A 462 0.55 36.72 -15.18
C THR A 462 1.74 36.74 -14.24
N ALA A 463 1.49 36.65 -12.93
CA ALA A 463 2.49 36.44 -11.91
C ALA A 463 2.03 35.33 -10.95
N THR A 464 2.92 34.43 -10.56
CA THR A 464 2.60 33.30 -9.68
C THR A 464 3.40 33.40 -8.39
N LEU A 465 2.73 33.18 -7.26
CA LEU A 465 3.33 33.10 -5.93
C LEU A 465 2.82 31.84 -5.23
N ASN A 466 3.64 31.28 -4.34
CA ASN A 466 3.35 30.01 -3.68
C ASN A 466 3.03 30.21 -2.20
N VAL A 467 2.09 29.42 -1.69
CA VAL A 467 1.87 29.21 -0.26
C VAL A 467 2.08 27.73 0.04
N THR A 468 2.87 27.43 1.06
CA THR A 468 3.04 26.06 1.55
C THR A 468 2.09 25.86 2.72
N VAL A 469 1.26 24.83 2.64
CA VAL A 469 0.35 24.39 3.70
C VAL A 469 0.99 23.20 4.37
N THR A 470 1.19 23.27 5.68
CA THR A 470 1.89 22.23 6.44
C THR A 470 0.96 21.69 7.51
N ASN A 471 0.95 20.37 7.67
CA ASN A 471 0.50 19.71 8.88
C ASN A 471 1.70 19.65 9.84
N PRO A 472 1.77 20.47 10.91
CA PRO A 472 2.90 20.48 11.83
C PRO A 472 3.26 19.08 12.34
N PRO A 473 4.55 18.75 12.53
CA PRO A 473 4.96 17.49 13.16
C PRO A 473 4.40 17.29 14.58
N SER A 474 3.96 18.38 15.23
CA SER A 474 3.32 18.36 16.55
C SER A 474 1.86 17.91 16.53
N ASN A 475 1.24 17.82 15.35
CA ASN A 475 -0.13 17.35 15.22
C ASN A 475 -0.17 15.82 15.27
N SER A 476 -1.25 15.28 15.81
CA SER A 476 -1.43 13.85 16.04
C SER A 476 -2.07 13.09 14.89
N ALA A 477 -2.78 13.76 13.98
CA ALA A 477 -3.52 13.14 12.89
C ALA A 477 -3.19 13.75 11.52
N SER A 478 -3.43 12.97 10.46
CA SER A 478 -3.44 13.50 9.10
C SER A 478 -4.60 14.48 8.93
N ILE A 479 -4.35 15.59 8.23
CA ILE A 479 -5.38 16.58 7.91
C ILE A 479 -5.61 16.60 6.41
N LEU A 480 -6.86 16.39 5.99
CA LEU A 480 -7.28 16.52 4.61
C LEU A 480 -7.37 18.00 4.25
N LEU A 481 -6.55 18.45 3.31
CA LEU A 481 -6.73 19.71 2.61
C LEU A 481 -7.70 19.45 1.45
N SER A 482 -8.97 19.82 1.64
CA SER A 482 -10.07 19.34 0.79
C SER A 482 -10.31 20.23 -0.43
N GLU A 483 -10.17 21.55 -0.28
CA GLU A 483 -10.53 22.50 -1.35
C GLU A 483 -9.79 23.83 -1.20
N ALA A 484 -9.58 24.50 -2.34
CA ALA A 484 -9.03 25.85 -2.43
C ALA A 484 -10.06 26.75 -3.13
N VAL A 485 -10.72 27.61 -2.35
CA VAL A 485 -11.81 28.46 -2.82
C VAL A 485 -11.32 29.90 -2.97
N LEU A 486 -11.43 30.46 -4.18
CA LEU A 486 -11.24 31.89 -4.40
C LEU A 486 -12.56 32.63 -4.15
N ALA A 487 -12.54 33.62 -3.25
CA ALA A 487 -13.68 34.47 -2.91
C ALA A 487 -13.28 35.95 -2.92
N GLY A 488 -14.25 36.85 -3.14
CA GLY A 488 -14.02 38.30 -3.17
C GLY A 488 -14.45 38.96 -4.47
N MET A 489 -14.06 40.22 -4.66
CA MET A 489 -14.57 41.04 -5.76
C MET A 489 -13.95 40.72 -7.13
N ASP A 490 -12.75 40.13 -7.15
CA ASP A 490 -11.96 40.00 -8.38
C ASP A 490 -11.34 38.60 -8.57
N THR A 491 -12.09 37.56 -8.19
CA THR A 491 -11.61 36.16 -8.22
C THR A 491 -11.26 35.67 -9.62
N ALA A 492 -11.85 36.26 -10.66
CA ALA A 492 -11.56 35.92 -12.06
C ALA A 492 -10.12 36.26 -12.49
N ALA A 493 -9.47 37.19 -11.79
CA ALA A 493 -8.07 37.53 -12.02
C ALA A 493 -7.10 36.57 -11.33
N PHE A 494 -7.59 35.57 -10.58
CA PHE A 494 -6.75 34.61 -9.86
C PHE A 494 -7.06 33.16 -10.24
N SER A 495 -6.05 32.29 -10.23
CA SER A 495 -6.20 30.84 -10.33
C SER A 495 -5.27 30.11 -9.35
N VAL A 496 -5.58 28.86 -9.03
CA VAL A 496 -4.88 28.07 -8.00
C VAL A 496 -4.56 26.66 -8.52
N THR A 497 -3.35 26.16 -8.23
CA THR A 497 -2.87 24.79 -8.52
C THR A 497 -2.09 24.23 -7.32
N PRO A 498 -2.00 22.90 -7.08
CA PRO A 498 -2.58 21.77 -7.82
C PRO A 498 -4.07 21.54 -7.53
N PHE A 499 -4.66 20.52 -8.15
CA PHE A 499 -5.99 20.02 -7.78
C PHE A 499 -5.95 19.37 -6.39
N LEU A 500 -6.92 19.74 -5.55
CA LEU A 500 -7.22 19.14 -4.24
C LEU A 500 -8.35 18.10 -4.42
N PRO A 501 -8.50 17.09 -3.54
CA PRO A 501 -7.99 17.02 -2.17
C PRO A 501 -6.61 16.35 -2.01
N VAL A 502 -5.90 16.69 -0.92
CA VAL A 502 -4.63 16.06 -0.50
C VAL A 502 -4.67 15.77 0.99
N ASN A 503 -4.32 14.54 1.39
CA ASN A 503 -4.21 14.18 2.81
C ASN A 503 -2.78 14.43 3.31
N LEU A 504 -2.62 15.29 4.31
CA LEU A 504 -1.32 15.65 4.86
C LEU A 504 -1.07 14.90 6.17
N ALA A 505 -0.16 13.92 6.18
CA ALA A 505 0.34 13.30 7.41
C ALA A 505 1.08 14.33 8.30
N PRO A 506 1.21 14.10 9.63
CA PRO A 506 2.04 14.95 10.49
C PRO A 506 3.45 15.15 9.91
N GLY A 507 3.87 16.41 9.76
CA GLY A 507 5.13 16.81 9.11
C GLY A 507 5.07 16.99 7.59
N ALA A 508 4.03 16.48 6.92
CA ALA A 508 3.86 16.63 5.48
C ALA A 508 3.42 18.05 5.11
N SER A 509 3.78 18.48 3.90
CA SER A 509 3.43 19.79 3.36
C SER A 509 2.96 19.69 1.90
N GLN A 510 2.00 20.55 1.54
CA GLN A 510 1.54 20.75 0.16
C GLN A 510 1.87 22.18 -0.27
N VAL A 511 2.45 22.33 -1.46
CA VAL A 511 2.62 23.65 -2.10
C VAL A 511 1.38 23.96 -2.92
N ILE A 512 0.79 25.14 -2.68
CA ILE A 512 -0.31 25.71 -3.46
C ILE A 512 0.24 26.92 -4.21
N GLU A 513 0.18 26.88 -5.53
CA GLU A 513 0.56 27.97 -6.41
C GLU A 513 -0.67 28.82 -6.72
N VAL A 514 -0.56 30.13 -6.58
CA VAL A 514 -1.62 31.09 -6.88
C VAL A 514 -1.12 32.03 -7.96
N THR A 515 -1.85 32.08 -9.08
CA THR A 515 -1.51 32.92 -10.22
C THR A 515 -2.45 34.12 -10.28
N PHE A 516 -1.90 35.33 -10.39
CA PHE A 516 -2.62 36.58 -10.67
C PHE A 516 -2.46 36.97 -12.14
N ALA A 517 -3.57 37.26 -12.80
CA ALA A 517 -3.69 37.61 -14.20
C ALA A 517 -4.63 38.84 -14.33
N PRO A 518 -4.10 40.09 -14.24
CA PRO A 518 -4.94 41.28 -14.34
C PRO A 518 -5.55 41.41 -15.75
N ASP A 519 -6.84 41.75 -15.80
CA ASP A 519 -7.55 42.05 -17.03
C ASP A 519 -7.40 43.53 -17.45
N ALA A 520 -7.83 43.86 -18.66
CA ALA A 520 -7.79 45.23 -19.14
C ALA A 520 -8.98 46.02 -18.58
N GLU A 521 -8.70 46.91 -17.62
CA GLU A 521 -9.51 48.05 -17.13
C GLU A 521 -11.03 47.93 -17.38
N ARG A 522 -11.80 47.49 -16.38
CA ARG A 522 -13.28 47.52 -16.46
C ARG A 522 -13.80 48.93 -16.17
N ASP A 523 -14.33 49.61 -17.18
CA ASP A 523 -15.03 50.89 -17.05
C ASP A 523 -16.38 50.72 -16.31
N PHE A 524 -16.35 50.87 -14.99
CA PHE A 524 -17.56 51.03 -14.16
C PHE A 524 -17.79 52.52 -13.92
N GLY A 525 -18.64 53.11 -14.75
CA GLY A 525 -18.97 54.53 -14.74
C GLY A 525 -18.97 55.20 -13.35
N ALA A 526 -18.11 56.22 -13.24
CA ALA A 526 -18.07 57.23 -12.19
C ALA A 526 -17.71 56.79 -10.75
N ALA A 527 -16.58 56.11 -10.59
CA ALA A 527 -15.63 56.35 -9.49
C ALA A 527 -14.27 55.73 -9.85
N THR A 528 -13.18 56.50 -9.82
CA THR A 528 -11.82 55.95 -9.87
C THR A 528 -11.55 55.21 -8.57
N VAL A 529 -11.83 53.91 -8.55
CA VAL A 529 -11.40 52.98 -7.50
C VAL A 529 -10.16 52.27 -8.03
N ALA A 530 -9.17 52.04 -7.17
CA ALA A 530 -7.89 51.43 -7.54
C ALA A 530 -8.08 50.17 -8.39
N ALA A 531 -7.32 50.09 -9.48
CA ALA A 531 -7.28 49.00 -10.44
C ALA A 531 -7.22 47.62 -9.75
N ASP A 532 -8.01 46.70 -10.29
CA ASP A 532 -8.05 45.24 -10.14
C ASP A 532 -7.04 44.60 -9.18
N GLY A 533 -7.54 43.74 -8.28
CA GLY A 533 -6.69 42.84 -7.50
C GLY A 533 -6.90 42.88 -5.99
N ALA A 534 -8.11 42.59 -5.52
CA ALA A 534 -8.32 42.15 -4.14
C ALA A 534 -9.26 40.93 -4.10
N ALA A 535 -8.69 39.77 -3.80
CA ALA A 535 -9.40 38.52 -3.60
C ALA A 535 -8.91 37.84 -2.31
N VAL A 536 -9.50 36.70 -1.99
CA VAL A 536 -9.16 35.89 -0.82
C VAL A 536 -9.10 34.45 -1.27
N LEU A 537 -8.02 33.75 -0.92
CA LEU A 537 -7.92 32.30 -1.00
C LEU A 537 -8.33 31.71 0.35
N ALA A 538 -9.39 30.91 0.36
CA ALA A 538 -9.80 30.11 1.50
C ALA A 538 -9.46 28.64 1.25
N LEU A 539 -8.59 28.08 2.09
CA LEU A 539 -8.20 26.67 2.05
C LEU A 539 -9.05 25.91 3.08
N LEU A 540 -9.95 25.07 2.58
CA LEU A 540 -10.81 24.23 3.40
C LEU A 540 -10.07 22.95 3.78
N HIS A 541 -10.18 22.56 5.03
CA HIS A 541 -9.48 21.39 5.56
C HIS A 541 -10.23 20.76 6.74
N SER A 542 -9.86 19.53 7.08
CA SER A 542 -10.44 18.79 8.21
C SER A 542 -9.83 19.11 9.59
N GLY A 543 -8.79 19.96 9.65
CA GLY A 543 -8.15 20.40 10.90
C GLY A 543 -9.02 21.29 11.79
N ALA A 544 -8.61 21.45 13.05
CA ALA A 544 -9.34 22.10 14.15
C ALA A 544 -9.56 23.61 13.97
N ASN A 545 -8.63 24.27 13.28
CA ASN A 545 -8.72 25.71 13.04
C ASN A 545 -9.76 26.00 11.97
N SER A 546 -10.29 27.23 11.99
CA SER A 546 -11.04 27.75 10.84
C SER A 546 -10.20 27.62 9.58
N ALA A 547 -10.88 27.50 8.43
CA ALA A 547 -10.26 27.52 7.11
C ALA A 547 -9.15 28.56 7.02
N LEU A 548 -8.02 28.20 6.40
CA LEU A 548 -6.89 29.10 6.27
C LEU A 548 -7.21 30.14 5.19
N VAL A 549 -7.31 31.40 5.61
CA VAL A 549 -7.74 32.51 4.75
C VAL A 549 -6.55 33.42 4.44
N LEU A 550 -6.18 33.51 3.16
CA LEU A 550 -5.10 34.35 2.67
C LEU A 550 -5.63 35.49 1.80
N PRO A 551 -5.48 36.77 2.22
CA PRO A 551 -5.72 37.89 1.35
C PRO A 551 -4.78 37.87 0.14
N LEU A 552 -5.34 38.10 -1.04
CA LEU A 552 -4.64 38.22 -2.31
C LEU A 552 -4.71 39.68 -2.78
N SER A 553 -3.57 40.26 -3.17
CA SER A 553 -3.54 41.61 -3.75
C SER A 553 -2.62 41.74 -4.95
N GLY A 554 -3.03 42.52 -5.94
CA GLY A 554 -2.25 42.82 -7.15
C GLY A 554 -2.78 44.10 -7.81
N THR A 555 -2.06 44.62 -8.80
CA THR A 555 -2.48 45.79 -9.60
C THR A 555 -2.12 45.62 -11.07
N GLY A 556 -3.08 45.82 -11.97
CA GLY A 556 -2.86 45.87 -13.42
C GLY A 556 -2.11 47.13 -13.87
N ALA A 557 -1.04 46.99 -14.65
CA ALA A 557 -0.25 48.11 -15.21
C ALA A 557 -0.35 48.20 -16.74
N SER A 558 -0.43 49.42 -17.31
CA SER A 558 -0.48 49.63 -18.76
C SER A 558 0.89 49.49 -19.44
N SER A 559 0.94 48.79 -20.59
CA SER A 559 2.17 48.49 -21.32
C SER A 559 2.68 49.69 -22.14
N GLY A 560 3.95 50.08 -21.96
CA GLY A 560 4.69 50.94 -22.91
C GLY A 560 5.00 50.21 -24.23
N GLY A 561 5.22 50.95 -25.32
CA GLY A 561 5.19 50.50 -26.73
C GLY A 561 6.05 49.29 -27.13
N ASN A 562 5.55 48.54 -28.13
CA ASN A 562 6.09 47.27 -28.63
C ASN A 562 6.92 47.43 -29.92
N ASP A 563 8.15 46.91 -29.94
CA ASP A 563 8.99 46.74 -31.14
C ASP A 563 8.79 45.34 -31.74
N PRO A 564 8.79 45.15 -33.08
CA PRO A 564 8.59 43.84 -33.71
C PRO A 564 9.69 42.82 -33.37
N ILE A 565 9.28 41.55 -33.23
CA ILE A 565 10.18 40.42 -32.97
C ILE A 565 10.98 40.09 -34.22
N SER A 566 12.30 39.94 -34.08
CA SER A 566 13.19 39.44 -35.14
C SER A 566 14.31 38.55 -34.60
N GLY A 567 14.67 37.52 -35.36
CA GLY A 567 15.83 36.68 -35.11
C GLY A 567 15.64 35.66 -33.98
N LEU A 568 14.44 35.07 -33.86
CA LEU A 568 14.18 34.01 -32.90
C LEU A 568 15.04 32.76 -33.22
N ALA A 569 15.81 32.30 -32.25
CA ALA A 569 16.58 31.06 -32.31
C ALA A 569 16.36 30.23 -31.05
N LEU A 570 16.41 28.90 -31.19
CA LEU A 570 16.25 27.93 -30.12
C LEU A 570 17.54 27.10 -29.94
N SER A 571 17.98 26.96 -28.69
CA SER A 571 19.07 26.07 -28.26
C SER A 571 18.59 25.09 -27.18
N THR A 572 19.15 23.88 -27.18
CA THR A 572 18.82 22.79 -26.23
C THR A 572 20.09 22.08 -25.77
N ASN A 573 20.04 21.37 -24.64
CA ASN A 573 21.13 20.51 -24.14
C ASN A 573 21.05 19.05 -24.63
N SER A 574 20.31 18.78 -25.72
CA SER A 574 20.14 17.45 -26.32
C SER A 574 21.48 16.78 -26.70
N PRO A 575 21.67 15.45 -26.45
CA PRO A 575 20.73 14.52 -25.83
C PRO A 575 20.73 14.59 -24.28
N VAL A 576 19.61 14.21 -23.65
CA VAL A 576 19.44 14.13 -22.18
C VAL A 576 18.89 12.77 -21.77
N ILE A 577 19.29 12.28 -20.59
CA ILE A 577 18.83 11.01 -20.03
C ILE A 577 17.38 11.14 -19.54
N LEU A 578 16.56 10.12 -19.71
CA LEU A 578 15.17 10.10 -19.22
C LEU A 578 15.08 10.44 -17.73
N GLY A 579 14.13 11.30 -17.35
CA GLY A 579 13.98 11.77 -15.96
C GLY A 579 14.90 12.93 -15.59
N ASN A 580 16.01 13.15 -16.32
CA ASN A 580 16.86 14.32 -16.10
C ASN A 580 16.26 15.58 -16.73
N VAL A 581 16.60 16.72 -16.13
CA VAL A 581 16.10 18.03 -16.54
C VAL A 581 16.68 18.42 -17.91
N SER A 582 15.80 18.58 -18.88
CA SER A 582 16.14 19.12 -20.21
C SER A 582 16.06 20.65 -20.17
N ALA A 583 17.08 21.33 -20.69
CA ALA A 583 17.19 22.78 -20.66
C ALA A 583 16.99 23.38 -22.07
N PHE A 584 16.17 24.41 -22.14
CA PHE A 584 15.80 25.10 -23.37
C PHE A 584 16.06 26.60 -23.23
N ASN A 585 16.64 27.19 -24.26
CA ASN A 585 16.89 28.63 -24.28
C ASN A 585 16.60 29.22 -25.67
N ALA A 586 15.72 30.20 -25.69
CA ALA A 586 15.32 31.00 -26.83
C ALA A 586 15.99 32.38 -26.77
N THR A 587 16.43 32.87 -27.92
CA THR A 587 17.03 34.20 -28.05
C THR A 587 16.38 34.96 -29.20
N ILE A 588 16.26 36.28 -29.08
CA ILE A 588 15.80 37.19 -30.15
C ILE A 588 16.86 38.27 -30.40
N THR A 589 16.91 38.81 -31.62
CA THR A 589 17.81 39.92 -31.98
C THR A 589 17.17 41.29 -31.72
N ALA A 590 15.84 41.39 -31.85
CA ALA A 590 15.06 42.56 -31.44
C ALA A 590 13.61 42.16 -31.12
N GLY A 591 12.92 42.98 -30.33
CA GLY A 591 11.53 42.79 -29.93
C GLY A 591 11.32 43.19 -28.47
N THR A 592 10.21 43.86 -28.18
CA THR A 592 9.80 44.18 -26.79
C THR A 592 8.45 43.54 -26.48
N ASN A 593 8.20 43.29 -25.19
CA ASN A 593 6.99 42.64 -24.66
C ASN A 593 6.69 41.30 -25.37
N VAL A 594 7.69 40.43 -25.38
CA VAL A 594 7.68 39.15 -26.09
C VAL A 594 7.28 38.03 -25.15
N THR A 595 6.24 37.29 -25.53
CA THR A 595 5.77 36.07 -24.85
C THR A 595 6.31 34.85 -25.59
N TYR A 596 6.91 33.90 -24.86
CA TYR A 596 7.40 32.64 -25.43
C TYR A 596 6.44 31.49 -25.07
N THR A 597 5.90 30.84 -26.08
CA THR A 597 5.12 29.60 -25.96
C THR A 597 6.00 28.43 -26.38
N TRP A 598 6.24 27.52 -25.45
CA TRP A 598 7.03 26.31 -25.62
C TRP A 598 6.11 25.13 -25.86
N ASN A 599 6.31 24.39 -26.94
CA ASN A 599 5.73 23.09 -27.17
C ASN A 599 6.87 22.07 -27.15
N PHE A 600 6.89 21.20 -26.16
CA PHE A 600 7.99 20.24 -25.96
C PHE A 600 7.86 19.00 -26.85
N GLY A 601 6.77 18.85 -27.61
CA GLY A 601 6.59 17.76 -28.57
C GLY A 601 6.10 16.44 -27.97
N ASP A 602 5.84 16.38 -26.66
CA ASP A 602 5.23 15.26 -25.93
C ASP A 602 3.75 15.52 -25.57
N GLY A 603 3.17 16.60 -26.11
CA GLY A 603 1.82 17.07 -25.78
C GLY A 603 1.80 18.17 -24.72
N THR A 604 2.91 18.42 -24.03
CA THR A 604 3.02 19.53 -23.09
C THR A 604 3.33 20.84 -23.81
N VAL A 605 2.54 21.87 -23.48
CA VAL A 605 2.71 23.23 -23.99
C VAL A 605 2.67 24.19 -22.82
N THR A 606 3.69 25.02 -22.68
CA THR A 606 3.80 26.02 -21.61
C THR A 606 4.06 27.40 -22.17
N VAL A 607 3.66 28.43 -21.43
CA VAL A 607 4.03 29.82 -21.72
C VAL A 607 4.96 30.26 -20.60
N GLY A 608 6.10 30.84 -20.94
CA GLY A 608 7.13 31.09 -19.93
C GLY A 608 8.27 31.98 -20.42
N PRO A 609 9.33 32.08 -19.59
CA PRO A 609 10.50 32.87 -19.94
C PRO A 609 11.24 32.32 -21.17
N ALA A 610 12.15 33.14 -21.70
CA ALA A 610 13.00 32.77 -22.84
C ALA A 610 13.93 31.58 -22.52
N ALA A 611 14.21 31.29 -21.25
CA ALA A 611 14.88 30.07 -20.82
C ALA A 611 13.94 29.25 -19.94
N THR A 612 13.83 27.95 -20.17
CA THR A 612 12.94 27.06 -19.41
C THR A 612 13.52 25.65 -19.32
N THR A 613 12.90 24.82 -18.48
CA THR A 613 13.26 23.41 -18.32
C THR A 613 12.04 22.51 -18.47
N HIS A 614 12.25 21.28 -18.92
CA HIS A 614 11.22 20.26 -19.02
C HIS A 614 11.81 18.88 -18.74
N THR A 615 11.03 17.99 -18.14
CA THR A 615 11.42 16.59 -17.92
C THR A 615 10.45 15.69 -18.67
N TYR A 616 10.98 14.87 -19.56
CA TYR A 616 10.17 13.96 -20.37
C TYR A 616 9.92 12.65 -19.62
N ALA A 617 8.69 12.13 -19.74
CA ALA A 617 8.26 10.89 -19.11
C ALA A 617 8.54 9.63 -19.95
N ALA A 618 8.93 9.80 -21.22
CA ALA A 618 9.24 8.68 -22.11
C ALA A 618 10.50 8.94 -22.93
N LEU A 619 11.10 7.84 -23.41
CA LEU A 619 12.19 7.89 -24.37
C LEU A 619 11.67 8.34 -25.73
N GLY A 620 12.49 9.07 -26.47
CA GLY A 620 12.14 9.40 -27.84
C GLY A 620 12.82 10.65 -28.38
N SER A 621 12.53 10.90 -29.64
CA SER A 621 12.93 12.10 -30.36
C SER A 621 11.76 13.07 -30.38
N TYR A 622 11.85 14.15 -29.62
CA TYR A 622 10.81 15.16 -29.50
C TYR A 622 11.11 16.38 -30.37
N SER A 623 10.09 16.84 -31.11
CA SER A 623 10.18 18.06 -31.92
C SER A 623 9.76 19.25 -31.08
N VAL A 624 10.73 19.93 -30.46
CA VAL A 624 10.50 21.08 -29.61
C VAL A 624 10.34 22.33 -30.47
N VAL A 625 9.30 23.11 -30.19
CA VAL A 625 8.98 24.35 -30.89
C VAL A 625 8.80 25.46 -29.88
N VAL A 626 9.46 26.59 -30.10
CA VAL A 626 9.21 27.84 -29.38
C VAL A 626 8.59 28.87 -30.31
N THR A 627 7.51 29.50 -29.85
CA THR A 627 6.82 30.59 -30.54
C THR A 627 6.96 31.86 -29.72
N ALA A 628 7.68 32.86 -30.24
CA ALA A 628 7.80 34.17 -29.63
C ALA A 628 6.76 35.12 -30.25
N THR A 629 5.88 35.70 -29.44
CA THR A 629 4.76 36.55 -29.91
C THR A 629 4.72 37.86 -29.14
N ASN A 630 4.45 38.95 -29.87
CA ASN A 630 4.03 40.22 -29.29
C ASN A 630 2.91 40.83 -30.14
N PRO A 631 2.34 41.99 -29.77
CA PRO A 631 1.22 42.58 -30.51
C PRO A 631 1.53 43.00 -31.96
N ILE A 632 2.79 42.98 -32.40
CA ILE A 632 3.20 43.35 -33.76
C ILE A 632 3.32 42.11 -34.66
N ASN A 633 3.98 41.05 -34.18
CA ASN A 633 4.18 39.82 -34.95
C ASN A 633 4.49 38.60 -34.06
N SER A 634 4.57 37.43 -34.69
CA SER A 634 5.00 36.18 -34.07
C SER A 634 6.11 35.53 -34.91
N GLN A 635 7.08 34.89 -34.26
CA GLN A 635 8.12 34.07 -34.89
C GLN A 635 8.17 32.68 -34.23
N VAL A 636 8.58 31.67 -35.00
CA VAL A 636 8.68 30.28 -34.54
C VAL A 636 10.08 29.75 -34.82
N ALA A 637 10.67 29.05 -33.85
CA ALA A 637 11.91 28.30 -33.99
C ALA A 637 11.74 26.88 -33.44
N GLY A 638 12.41 25.90 -34.03
CA GLY A 638 12.32 24.50 -33.62
C GLY A 638 13.68 23.84 -33.47
N ALA A 639 13.75 22.83 -32.61
CA ALA A 639 14.91 21.99 -32.38
C ALA A 639 14.46 20.56 -32.05
N THR A 640 15.39 19.60 -32.14
CA THR A 640 15.11 18.20 -31.78
C THR A 640 15.73 17.89 -30.43
N MET A 641 14.88 17.44 -29.49
CA MET A 641 15.31 16.92 -28.20
C MET A 641 15.38 15.39 -28.26
N GLN A 642 16.54 14.82 -28.00
CA GLN A 642 16.69 13.37 -27.85
C GLN A 642 16.66 13.04 -26.37
N ILE A 643 15.66 12.24 -25.96
CA ILE A 643 15.59 11.64 -24.64
C ILE A 643 15.97 10.19 -24.79
N ILE A 644 17.13 9.88 -24.25
CA ILE A 644 17.80 8.58 -24.37
C ILE A 644 17.85 7.92 -22.99
N ASP A 645 18.00 6.60 -22.96
CA ASP A 645 18.42 5.93 -21.74
C ASP A 645 19.84 6.40 -21.38
N PRO A 646 20.28 6.26 -20.11
CA PRO A 646 21.72 6.26 -19.86
C PRO A 646 22.38 5.23 -20.79
N PRO A 647 23.62 5.46 -21.24
CA PRO A 647 24.35 4.45 -21.99
C PRO A 647 24.26 3.12 -21.23
N PRO A 648 24.07 1.95 -21.90
CA PRO A 648 24.04 0.67 -21.22
C PRO A 648 25.35 0.50 -20.45
N PHE A 649 25.29 0.68 -19.14
CA PHE A 649 26.41 0.42 -18.26
C PHE A 649 26.44 -1.09 -18.01
N ALA A 650 27.55 -1.69 -18.42
CA ALA A 650 27.84 -3.08 -18.16
C ALA A 650 29.31 -3.16 -17.76
N GLN A 651 29.57 -3.57 -16.52
CA GLN A 651 30.90 -3.86 -16.03
C GLN A 651 31.03 -5.36 -15.78
N TYR A 652 32.17 -5.92 -16.19
CA TYR A 652 32.46 -7.35 -16.08
C TYR A 652 33.82 -7.49 -15.40
N ILE A 653 33.90 -8.02 -14.18
CA ILE A 653 35.13 -8.15 -13.40
C ILE A 653 35.53 -9.62 -13.32
N ASN A 654 36.74 -9.96 -13.78
CA ASN A 654 37.29 -11.31 -13.62
C ASN A 654 38.11 -11.39 -12.33
N ALA A 655 37.66 -12.18 -11.34
CA ALA A 655 38.36 -12.31 -10.07
C ALA A 655 39.71 -13.03 -10.27
N ASN A 656 40.79 -12.45 -9.75
CA ASN A 656 42.19 -12.78 -10.05
C ASN A 656 42.62 -12.58 -11.53
N GLY A 657 41.82 -11.90 -12.34
CA GLY A 657 42.20 -11.49 -13.69
C GLY A 657 43.32 -10.45 -13.68
N THR A 658 44.45 -10.73 -14.33
CA THR A 658 45.61 -9.80 -14.42
C THR A 658 45.71 -9.07 -15.76
N ALA A 659 44.89 -9.46 -16.74
CA ALA A 659 44.71 -8.79 -18.02
C ALA A 659 43.25 -8.89 -18.45
N VAL A 660 42.82 -7.98 -19.32
CA VAL A 660 41.47 -8.00 -19.92
C VAL A 660 41.26 -9.33 -20.65
N PHE A 661 40.13 -9.98 -20.39
CA PHE A 661 39.74 -11.26 -20.97
C PHE A 661 38.50 -11.08 -21.86
N ASN A 662 38.60 -11.47 -23.13
CA ASN A 662 37.46 -11.48 -24.04
C ASN A 662 36.72 -12.81 -23.90
N GLY A 663 35.62 -12.80 -23.14
CA GLY A 663 34.77 -13.97 -22.93
C GLY A 663 33.79 -14.19 -24.09
N SER A 664 32.96 -15.21 -23.96
CA SER A 664 31.87 -15.50 -24.89
C SER A 664 30.81 -14.39 -24.89
N GLY A 665 29.98 -14.37 -25.94
CA GLY A 665 28.90 -13.38 -26.07
C GLY A 665 29.35 -11.93 -26.30
N GLY A 666 30.65 -11.68 -26.49
CA GLY A 666 31.20 -10.34 -26.66
C GLY A 666 31.47 -9.59 -25.35
N LYS A 667 31.39 -10.27 -24.20
CA LYS A 667 31.72 -9.68 -22.89
C LYS A 667 33.22 -9.48 -22.76
N VAL A 668 33.61 -8.26 -22.38
CA VAL A 668 35.01 -7.88 -22.15
C VAL A 668 35.21 -7.77 -20.64
N TRP A 669 35.83 -8.79 -20.06
CA TRP A 669 36.08 -8.88 -18.62
C TRP A 669 37.34 -8.10 -18.26
N GLU A 670 37.18 -7.13 -17.38
CA GLU A 670 38.24 -6.31 -16.83
C GLU A 670 39.09 -7.10 -15.83
N VAL A 671 40.27 -6.54 -15.54
CA VAL A 671 41.13 -7.04 -14.48
C VAL A 671 40.45 -6.92 -13.13
N ASP A 672 40.81 -7.80 -12.21
CA ASP A 672 40.31 -7.79 -10.84
C ASP A 672 40.62 -6.43 -10.18
N ASN A 673 39.57 -5.70 -9.81
CA ASN A 673 39.65 -4.33 -9.33
C ASN A 673 38.62 -4.08 -8.23
N SER A 674 38.71 -2.92 -7.57
CA SER A 674 37.72 -2.46 -6.57
C SER A 674 37.54 -3.37 -5.34
N PHE A 675 38.46 -4.30 -5.09
CA PHE A 675 38.39 -5.22 -3.96
C PHE A 675 39.19 -4.75 -2.73
N SER A 676 38.79 -5.25 -1.56
CA SER A 676 39.56 -5.17 -0.32
C SER A 676 39.70 -6.55 0.31
N GLY A 677 40.91 -6.92 0.73
CA GLY A 677 41.17 -8.23 1.35
C GLY A 677 41.20 -9.41 0.37
N GLY A 678 41.11 -10.62 0.93
CA GLY A 678 41.17 -11.88 0.18
C GLY A 678 42.55 -12.24 -0.37
N LEU A 679 42.67 -13.48 -0.83
CA LEU A 679 43.79 -14.06 -1.56
C LEU A 679 43.32 -14.52 -2.94
N THR A 680 44.25 -14.84 -3.82
CA THR A 680 43.91 -15.30 -5.17
C THR A 680 44.41 -16.71 -5.45
N TYR A 681 43.62 -17.47 -6.22
CA TYR A 681 43.97 -18.81 -6.67
C TYR A 681 43.61 -19.00 -8.14
N SER A 682 44.29 -19.94 -8.79
CA SER A 682 44.01 -20.31 -10.17
C SER A 682 44.33 -21.78 -10.42
N ASN A 683 43.52 -22.41 -11.27
CA ASN A 683 43.71 -23.78 -11.75
C ASN A 683 43.58 -23.82 -13.27
N THR A 684 44.56 -23.23 -13.96
CA THR A 684 44.53 -22.92 -15.41
C THR A 684 44.54 -24.13 -16.34
N GLY A 685 44.60 -25.35 -15.81
CA GLY A 685 44.51 -26.61 -16.57
C GLY A 685 43.19 -27.37 -16.37
N LEU A 686 42.27 -26.85 -15.56
CA LEU A 686 41.02 -27.51 -15.21
C LEU A 686 39.95 -27.27 -16.27
N ALA A 687 39.46 -28.31 -16.93
CA ALA A 687 38.29 -28.18 -17.80
C ALA A 687 37.04 -27.86 -16.95
N ILE A 688 36.30 -26.82 -17.33
CA ILE A 688 35.08 -26.40 -16.64
C ILE A 688 33.87 -26.89 -17.44
N ALA A 689 33.03 -27.73 -16.84
CA ALA A 689 31.90 -28.35 -17.51
C ALA A 689 30.80 -27.32 -17.81
N GLY A 690 30.20 -27.40 -18.99
CA GLY A 690 29.01 -26.60 -19.34
C GLY A 690 29.28 -25.15 -19.77
N THR A 691 30.54 -24.75 -19.93
CA THR A 691 30.92 -23.42 -20.45
C THR A 691 31.98 -23.54 -21.54
N THR A 692 32.13 -22.47 -22.34
CA THR A 692 33.28 -22.27 -23.24
C THR A 692 34.28 -21.25 -22.68
N ASP A 693 33.93 -20.59 -21.57
CA ASP A 693 34.73 -19.57 -20.91
C ASP A 693 35.47 -20.14 -19.69
N ASP A 694 36.13 -21.30 -19.85
CA ASP A 694 36.85 -21.97 -18.76
C ASP A 694 37.79 -21.03 -18.02
N LEU A 695 38.49 -20.15 -18.74
CA LEU A 695 39.43 -19.19 -18.17
C LEU A 695 38.82 -18.27 -17.11
N LEU A 696 37.51 -17.98 -17.19
CA LEU A 696 36.81 -17.14 -16.22
C LEU A 696 36.56 -17.88 -14.89
N TYR A 697 36.31 -19.19 -14.96
CA TYR A 697 35.98 -20.03 -13.82
C TYR A 697 37.19 -20.77 -13.25
N GLN A 698 38.35 -20.70 -13.92
CA GLN A 698 39.62 -21.25 -13.47
C GLN A 698 40.37 -20.32 -12.49
N THR A 699 39.88 -19.09 -12.29
CA THR A 699 40.47 -18.09 -11.39
C THR A 699 39.50 -17.71 -10.30
N GLU A 700 40.02 -17.34 -9.13
CA GLU A 700 39.18 -16.89 -8.00
C GLU A 700 39.90 -15.91 -7.09
N ARG A 701 39.10 -15.04 -6.47
CA ARG A 701 39.42 -14.40 -5.19
C ARG A 701 38.74 -15.21 -4.08
N TYR A 702 39.45 -15.45 -2.99
CA TYR A 702 38.95 -16.27 -1.89
C TYR A 702 39.41 -15.75 -0.51
N GLY A 703 38.68 -16.14 0.53
CA GLY A 703 38.89 -15.72 1.93
C GLY A 703 37.76 -14.79 2.38
N ASN A 704 38.02 -13.94 3.36
CA ASN A 704 37.13 -12.81 3.67
C ASN A 704 37.60 -11.60 2.88
N PHE A 705 36.73 -11.04 2.05
CA PHE A 705 37.02 -9.91 1.16
C PHE A 705 35.74 -9.18 0.76
N SER A 706 35.91 -7.97 0.22
CA SER A 706 34.83 -7.16 -0.33
C SER A 706 35.16 -6.65 -1.72
N TYR A 707 34.14 -6.21 -2.46
CA TYR A 707 34.21 -5.36 -3.64
C TYR A 707 33.41 -4.08 -3.37
N ASN A 708 34.03 -2.91 -3.55
CA ASN A 708 33.42 -1.59 -3.40
C ASN A 708 33.54 -0.87 -4.75
N ILE A 709 32.56 -1.07 -5.61
CA ILE A 709 32.59 -0.67 -7.02
C ILE A 709 31.93 0.71 -7.14
N ALA A 710 32.72 1.73 -7.50
CA ALA A 710 32.18 3.07 -7.72
C ALA A 710 31.16 3.06 -8.86
N LEU A 711 29.92 3.43 -8.55
CA LEU A 711 28.78 3.27 -9.44
C LEU A 711 27.77 4.39 -9.18
N ASP A 712 27.21 5.00 -10.22
CA ASP A 712 26.18 6.02 -10.03
C ASP A 712 24.92 5.41 -9.35
N ASP A 713 24.23 6.19 -8.53
CA ASP A 713 22.96 5.76 -7.92
C ASP A 713 21.99 5.25 -8.98
N GLY A 714 21.39 4.08 -8.74
CA GLY A 714 20.57 3.40 -9.74
C GLY A 714 20.26 1.96 -9.38
N CYS A 715 19.49 1.30 -10.24
CA CYS A 715 19.13 -0.11 -10.06
C CYS A 715 19.93 -0.99 -11.03
N TYR A 716 20.48 -2.08 -10.54
CA TYR A 716 21.43 -2.93 -11.24
C TYR A 716 21.10 -4.42 -11.05
N ASP A 717 21.31 -5.21 -12.10
CA ASP A 717 21.50 -6.66 -11.94
C ASP A 717 22.96 -6.91 -11.58
N VAL A 718 23.18 -7.46 -10.40
CA VAL A 718 24.49 -7.92 -9.93
C VAL A 718 24.56 -9.43 -10.08
N ILE A 719 25.45 -9.91 -10.93
CA ILE A 719 25.55 -11.34 -11.27
C ILE A 719 26.87 -11.88 -10.73
N LEU A 720 26.80 -12.83 -9.80
CA LEU A 720 27.95 -13.47 -9.19
C LEU A 720 28.21 -14.84 -9.80
N HIS A 721 29.45 -15.07 -10.22
CA HIS A 721 29.89 -16.29 -10.86
C HIS A 721 30.78 -17.14 -9.95
N PHE A 722 30.41 -18.40 -9.77
CA PHE A 722 31.10 -19.36 -8.93
C PHE A 722 31.49 -20.61 -9.72
N ALA A 723 32.53 -21.30 -9.26
CA ALA A 723 32.87 -22.66 -9.66
C ALA A 723 33.78 -23.26 -8.59
N GLU A 724 33.52 -24.48 -8.13
CA GLU A 724 34.39 -25.14 -7.17
C GLU A 724 35.59 -25.77 -7.88
N ILE A 725 36.77 -25.14 -7.75
CA ILE A 725 38.01 -25.55 -8.46
C ILE A 725 39.09 -26.14 -7.53
N TRP A 726 38.80 -26.27 -6.24
CA TRP A 726 39.69 -26.84 -5.23
C TRP A 726 39.14 -28.17 -4.67
N TRP A 727 37.97 -28.14 -4.06
CA TRP A 727 37.37 -29.33 -3.43
C TRP A 727 36.79 -30.28 -4.48
N GLY A 728 37.15 -31.57 -4.39
CA GLY A 728 36.84 -32.58 -5.41
C GLY A 728 37.69 -32.49 -6.68
N VAL A 729 38.63 -31.54 -6.75
CA VAL A 729 39.56 -31.38 -7.88
C VAL A 729 41.02 -31.47 -7.41
N GLY A 730 41.50 -30.45 -6.68
CA GLY A 730 42.86 -30.37 -6.15
C GLY A 730 43.02 -31.05 -4.80
N ALA A 731 41.94 -31.17 -4.03
CA ALA A 731 41.87 -31.88 -2.76
C ALA A 731 40.60 -32.74 -2.67
N ALA A 732 40.65 -33.82 -1.90
CA ALA A 732 39.45 -34.61 -1.61
C ALA A 732 38.47 -33.77 -0.78
N GLY A 733 37.21 -33.71 -1.22
CA GLY A 733 36.15 -32.91 -0.60
C GLY A 733 34.80 -33.17 -1.27
N GLY A 734 33.75 -32.55 -0.75
CA GLY A 734 32.36 -32.66 -1.22
C GLY A 734 31.44 -31.62 -0.57
N PRO A 735 30.11 -31.81 -0.58
CA PRO A 735 29.18 -30.91 0.11
C PRO A 735 29.59 -30.68 1.57
N GLY A 736 29.51 -29.44 2.02
CA GLY A 736 29.94 -28.94 3.33
C GLY A 736 31.44 -28.66 3.46
N SER A 737 32.24 -28.88 2.40
CA SER A 737 33.69 -28.60 2.46
C SER A 737 34.01 -27.12 2.32
N ARG A 738 33.10 -26.35 1.69
CA ARG A 738 33.13 -24.90 1.61
C ARG A 738 31.70 -24.37 1.76
N VAL A 739 31.49 -23.48 2.74
CA VAL A 739 30.22 -22.82 3.03
C VAL A 739 30.53 -21.37 3.36
N PHE A 740 29.83 -20.41 2.77
CA PHE A 740 30.08 -19.00 3.00
C PHE A 740 28.86 -18.12 2.72
N ASP A 741 28.89 -16.93 3.28
CA ASP A 741 27.85 -15.92 3.11
C ASP A 741 28.29 -14.84 2.13
N VAL A 742 27.33 -14.23 1.44
CA VAL A 742 27.53 -13.04 0.60
C VAL A 742 26.49 -11.99 0.95
N THR A 743 26.94 -10.78 1.27
CA THR A 743 26.06 -9.61 1.37
C THR A 743 26.27 -8.66 0.20
N ILE A 744 25.20 -8.01 -0.25
CA ILE A 744 25.25 -6.93 -1.25
C ILE A 744 24.47 -5.74 -0.69
N GLU A 745 25.05 -4.54 -0.71
CA GLU A 745 24.48 -3.33 -0.08
C GLU A 745 24.09 -3.57 1.40
N GLY A 746 24.88 -4.37 2.11
CA GLY A 746 24.62 -4.75 3.51
C GLY A 746 23.54 -5.81 3.72
N VAL A 747 22.83 -6.25 2.68
CA VAL A 747 21.78 -7.28 2.73
C VAL A 747 22.38 -8.66 2.49
N LEU A 748 22.01 -9.65 3.31
CA LEU A 748 22.45 -11.05 3.14
C LEU A 748 21.71 -11.72 1.98
N GLU A 749 22.41 -11.87 0.85
CA GLU A 749 21.86 -12.40 -0.41
C GLU A 749 22.12 -13.90 -0.61
N LEU A 750 23.26 -14.38 -0.08
CA LEU A 750 23.56 -15.82 -0.02
C LEU A 750 23.90 -16.18 1.43
N ASP A 751 23.07 -17.03 2.03
CA ASP A 751 23.24 -17.55 3.39
C ASP A 751 23.70 -19.02 3.32
N ASN A 752 24.83 -19.33 3.96
CA ASN A 752 25.44 -20.65 4.02
C ASN A 752 25.60 -21.31 2.63
N TYR A 753 26.07 -20.55 1.66
CA TYR A 753 26.16 -21.01 0.28
C TYR A 753 27.31 -22.01 0.05
N ASP A 754 26.98 -23.14 -0.56
CA ASP A 754 27.89 -24.24 -0.90
C ASP A 754 27.80 -24.57 -2.40
N ILE A 755 28.83 -24.14 -3.13
CA ILE A 755 28.96 -24.34 -4.58
C ILE A 755 28.99 -25.84 -4.92
N TYR A 756 29.67 -26.67 -4.12
CA TYR A 756 29.79 -28.10 -4.40
C TYR A 756 28.43 -28.78 -4.23
N ALA A 757 27.68 -28.43 -3.19
CA ALA A 757 26.32 -28.96 -3.01
C ALA A 757 25.39 -28.55 -4.16
N ALA A 758 25.53 -27.32 -4.66
CA ALA A 758 24.69 -26.79 -5.74
C ALA A 758 24.97 -27.47 -7.08
N VAL A 759 26.23 -27.52 -7.52
CA VAL A 759 26.59 -27.92 -8.91
C VAL A 759 27.74 -28.92 -9.01
N GLY A 760 28.32 -29.33 -7.89
CA GLY A 760 29.52 -30.18 -7.85
C GLY A 760 30.80 -29.44 -8.24
N PRO A 761 31.93 -30.17 -8.36
CA PRO A 761 33.21 -29.57 -8.70
C PRO A 761 33.30 -29.25 -10.19
N SER A 762 34.10 -28.24 -10.55
CA SER A 762 34.41 -27.88 -11.94
C SER A 762 33.19 -27.53 -12.81
N THR A 763 32.12 -27.05 -12.19
CA THR A 763 30.88 -26.62 -12.87
C THR A 763 30.58 -25.18 -12.47
N PRO A 764 30.21 -24.29 -13.41
CA PRO A 764 29.72 -22.96 -13.10
C PRO A 764 28.41 -22.98 -12.31
N ASP A 765 28.31 -22.10 -11.33
CA ASP A 765 27.04 -21.69 -10.73
C ASP A 765 26.95 -20.16 -10.79
N VAL A 766 25.78 -19.64 -11.11
CA VAL A 766 25.59 -18.21 -11.41
C VAL A 766 24.32 -17.73 -10.73
N HIS A 767 24.45 -16.69 -9.92
CA HIS A 767 23.35 -16.06 -9.19
C HIS A 767 23.20 -14.61 -9.63
N ALA A 768 21.97 -14.16 -9.85
CA ALA A 768 21.65 -12.79 -10.25
C ALA A 768 20.79 -12.14 -9.17
N PHE A 769 21.16 -10.92 -8.76
CA PHE A 769 20.52 -10.16 -7.71
C PHE A 769 20.09 -8.80 -8.24
N GLU A 770 18.92 -8.35 -7.81
CA GLU A 770 18.32 -7.07 -8.18
C GLU A 770 18.65 -6.03 -7.10
N ILE A 771 19.58 -5.12 -7.38
CA ILE A 771 20.20 -4.25 -6.36
C ILE A 771 19.92 -2.77 -6.65
N GLN A 772 19.60 -1.99 -5.61
CA GLN A 772 19.56 -0.52 -5.69
C GLN A 772 20.78 0.06 -4.98
N VAL A 773 21.56 0.88 -5.70
CA VAL A 773 22.68 1.65 -5.17
C VAL A 773 22.20 3.07 -4.89
N THR A 774 22.45 3.57 -3.68
CA THR A 774 21.95 4.88 -3.21
C THR A 774 23.03 5.83 -2.69
N ASP A 775 24.28 5.38 -2.58
CA ASP A 775 25.38 6.15 -2.00
C ASP A 775 26.58 6.36 -2.95
N GLY A 776 26.41 6.00 -4.22
CA GLY A 776 27.45 6.05 -5.23
C GLY A 776 28.46 4.89 -5.22
N SER A 777 28.22 3.82 -4.46
CA SER A 777 29.08 2.63 -4.38
C SER A 777 28.23 1.35 -4.36
N LEU A 778 28.63 0.33 -5.13
CA LEU A 778 28.12 -1.02 -4.97
C LEU A 778 29.06 -1.81 -4.05
N ASP A 779 28.60 -2.15 -2.86
CA ASP A 779 29.34 -2.88 -1.84
C ASP A 779 28.91 -4.36 -1.78
N ILE A 780 29.85 -5.28 -2.01
CA ILE A 780 29.65 -6.73 -1.98
C ILE A 780 30.66 -7.37 -1.02
N ASP A 781 30.21 -8.00 0.06
CA ASP A 781 31.08 -8.66 1.04
C ASP A 781 30.93 -10.18 1.02
N PHE A 782 32.04 -10.88 1.17
CA PHE A 782 32.12 -12.34 1.22
C PHE A 782 32.66 -12.80 2.58
N PHE A 783 31.87 -13.59 3.32
CA PHE A 783 32.21 -14.06 4.67
C PHE A 783 32.32 -15.58 4.75
N THR A 784 33.44 -16.05 5.27
CA THR A 784 33.74 -17.47 5.44
C THR A 784 33.01 -18.07 6.64
N GLU A 785 32.15 -19.06 6.41
CA GLU A 785 31.53 -19.87 7.46
C GLU A 785 32.31 -21.19 7.67
N VAL A 786 32.48 -21.97 6.59
CA VAL A 786 33.27 -23.20 6.56
C VAL A 786 34.24 -23.12 5.39
N ASN A 787 35.54 -22.95 5.67
CA ASN A 787 36.58 -22.72 4.66
C ASN A 787 36.33 -21.46 3.80
N ASN A 788 37.36 -21.02 3.08
CA ASN A 788 37.38 -19.69 2.48
C ASN A 788 36.25 -19.48 1.47
N ALA A 789 35.46 -18.40 1.66
CA ALA A 789 34.52 -17.88 0.66
C ALA A 789 35.23 -17.60 -0.67
N LYS A 790 34.52 -17.61 -1.80
CA LYS A 790 35.15 -17.30 -3.10
C LYS A 790 34.20 -16.71 -4.12
N VAL A 791 34.75 -16.00 -5.11
CA VAL A 791 34.05 -15.61 -6.35
C VAL A 791 34.99 -15.76 -7.53
N SER A 792 34.45 -16.12 -8.70
CA SER A 792 35.20 -16.28 -9.95
C SER A 792 35.05 -15.06 -10.85
N ALA A 793 33.86 -14.46 -10.90
CA ALA A 793 33.62 -13.22 -11.65
C ALA A 793 32.36 -12.48 -11.18
N ILE A 794 32.24 -11.21 -11.55
CA ILE A 794 31.11 -10.32 -11.20
C ILE A 794 30.64 -9.59 -12.47
N GLU A 795 29.35 -9.58 -12.75
CA GLU A 795 28.73 -8.67 -13.72
C GLU A 795 27.89 -7.62 -12.98
N VAL A 796 27.94 -6.39 -13.45
CA VAL A 796 27.09 -5.29 -12.99
C VAL A 796 26.43 -4.68 -14.22
N LEU A 797 25.12 -4.86 -14.34
CA LEU A 797 24.34 -4.43 -15.50
C LEU A 797 23.26 -3.43 -15.04
N TYR A 798 23.16 -2.27 -15.67
CA TYR A 798 22.07 -1.34 -15.35
C TYR A 798 20.70 -1.94 -15.73
N ASN A 799 19.78 -2.04 -14.76
CA ASN A 799 18.44 -2.62 -14.94
C ASN A 799 17.32 -1.65 -14.55
N ARG A 800 16.67 -1.07 -15.56
CA ARG A 800 15.60 -0.08 -15.41
C ARG A 800 14.27 -0.65 -14.88
N ALA A 801 13.96 -1.92 -15.11
CA ALA A 801 12.66 -2.49 -14.70
C ALA A 801 12.44 -2.42 -13.19
N LEU A 802 13.55 -2.45 -12.42
CA LEU A 802 13.58 -2.39 -10.97
C LEU A 802 13.29 -1.00 -10.41
N CYS A 803 13.63 0.07 -11.15
CA CYS A 803 13.38 1.44 -10.70
C CYS A 803 11.92 1.90 -10.89
N SER A 804 11.08 1.08 -11.54
CA SER A 804 9.64 1.33 -11.76
C SER A 804 8.72 0.57 -10.80
N VAL A 805 9.27 -0.22 -9.88
CA VAL A 805 8.56 -0.82 -8.75
C VAL A 805 8.79 0.10 -7.55
N PRO A 806 7.77 0.45 -6.74
CA PRO A 806 8.02 1.20 -5.50
C PRO A 806 8.98 0.40 -4.64
N THR A 807 10.17 0.95 -4.36
CA THR A 807 11.15 0.27 -3.53
C THR A 807 10.58 0.06 -2.13
N ALA A 808 10.75 -1.13 -1.58
CA ALA A 808 10.65 -1.35 -0.14
C ALA A 808 11.58 -0.35 0.59
N ILE A 809 11.10 0.21 1.70
CA ILE A 809 11.84 1.17 2.51
C ILE A 809 13.10 0.48 3.06
N ASN A 810 14.29 0.89 2.59
CA ASN A 810 15.56 0.53 3.20
C ASN A 810 15.74 1.33 4.51
N LEU A 811 15.98 0.65 5.62
CA LEU A 811 15.90 1.18 7.00
C LEU A 811 17.24 1.60 7.59
N ASP A 812 18.34 1.54 6.83
CA ASP A 812 19.68 1.81 7.36
C ASP A 812 20.04 3.30 7.53
N ASP A 813 19.28 4.22 6.90
CA ASP A 813 19.58 5.65 6.94
C ASP A 813 19.09 6.41 8.21
N VAL A 814 18.52 5.72 9.21
CA VAL A 814 17.98 6.37 10.43
C VAL A 814 18.99 6.41 11.59
N ASN A 815 20.24 5.97 11.42
CA ASN A 815 21.20 5.84 12.53
C ASN A 815 22.51 6.62 12.35
N GLN A 816 22.46 7.95 12.31
CA GLN A 816 23.61 8.76 12.74
C GLN A 816 23.21 9.92 13.67
N ALA A 817 23.32 9.66 14.99
CA ALA A 817 23.59 10.70 15.97
C ALA A 817 24.74 10.24 16.90
N PRO A 818 25.68 11.14 17.28
CA PRO A 818 26.94 10.75 17.90
C PRO A 818 26.85 10.62 19.42
N ASN A 819 27.58 9.62 19.93
CA ASN A 819 28.07 9.41 21.31
C ASN A 819 27.19 8.64 22.30
N GLY A 820 27.59 7.39 22.54
CA GLY A 820 27.80 6.89 23.91
C GLY A 820 26.88 5.79 24.42
N SER A 821 27.44 4.58 24.54
CA SER A 821 26.95 3.35 25.20
C SER A 821 26.11 2.40 24.33
N LEU A 822 26.68 1.22 24.11
CA LEU A 822 26.16 0.11 23.32
C LEU A 822 25.16 -0.72 24.14
N TRP A 823 23.88 -0.61 23.79
CA TRP A 823 22.85 -1.64 23.95
C TRP A 823 21.88 -1.49 22.78
N GLY A 824 22.22 -2.06 21.62
CA GLY A 824 21.43 -1.91 20.40
C GLY A 824 20.35 -2.99 20.29
N GLY A 825 19.09 -2.63 20.56
CA GLY A 825 17.93 -3.36 20.08
C GLY A 825 17.39 -2.68 18.82
N VAL A 826 16.88 -3.47 17.87
CA VAL A 826 16.11 -2.98 16.71
C VAL A 826 14.63 -2.99 17.10
N ALA A 827 13.93 -1.88 16.90
CA ALA A 827 12.50 -1.73 17.18
C ALA A 827 11.80 -1.10 15.97
N LEU A 828 10.74 -1.75 15.48
CA LEU A 828 9.80 -1.23 14.49
C LEU A 828 8.55 -0.75 15.24
N VAL A 829 8.12 0.50 15.06
CA VAL A 829 7.02 1.12 15.82
C VAL A 829 5.79 1.30 14.94
N VAL A 830 4.67 0.65 15.28
CA VAL A 830 3.35 0.92 14.70
C VAL A 830 2.43 1.49 15.79
N VAL A 831 1.87 2.69 15.60
CA VAL A 831 1.02 3.43 16.57
C VAL A 831 -0.47 3.13 16.30
N LEU A 832 -1.23 2.68 17.32
CA LEU A 832 -2.57 2.07 17.14
C LEU A 832 -3.59 2.44 18.24
N VAL A 833 -4.86 2.67 17.83
CA VAL A 833 -6.02 2.97 18.69
C VAL A 833 -6.82 1.67 19.00
N PHE A 834 -7.11 1.35 20.27
CA PHE A 834 -7.63 0.01 20.66
C PHE A 834 -9.05 -0.05 21.28
N VAL A 835 -9.71 -1.20 21.00
CA VAL A 835 -10.78 -1.87 21.78
C VAL A 835 -10.22 -3.27 22.18
N LEU A 836 -10.69 -3.89 23.28
CA LEU A 836 -10.29 -5.21 23.82
C LEU A 836 -9.74 -6.20 22.76
N GLY A 837 -8.49 -6.67 22.87
CA GLY A 837 -7.85 -7.53 21.87
C GLY A 837 -6.51 -8.15 22.25
N TYR A 838 -5.99 -9.06 21.42
CA TYR A 838 -4.62 -9.59 21.50
C TYR A 838 -3.79 -9.20 20.28
N VAL A 839 -2.52 -8.93 20.54
CA VAL A 839 -1.49 -8.81 19.51
C VAL A 839 -0.80 -10.16 19.41
N TYR A 840 -0.57 -10.66 18.20
CA TYR A 840 0.17 -11.91 18.00
C TYR A 840 1.20 -11.83 16.89
N VAL A 841 2.20 -12.70 16.96
CA VAL A 841 3.17 -12.93 15.89
C VAL A 841 3.29 -14.42 15.60
N LYS A 842 3.15 -14.80 14.32
CA LYS A 842 3.22 -16.19 13.84
C LYS A 842 4.56 -16.46 13.17
N ARG A 843 5.16 -17.62 13.47
CA ARG A 843 6.40 -18.10 12.85
C ARG A 843 6.14 -19.37 12.03
N ARG A 844 6.82 -19.51 10.88
CA ARG A 844 6.88 -20.76 10.08
C ARG A 844 8.29 -21.38 10.12
N GLY A 845 8.42 -22.68 10.44
CA GLY A 845 9.66 -23.46 10.34
C GLY A 845 10.25 -23.95 11.67
N GLN A 846 11.01 -25.06 11.65
CA GLN A 846 11.62 -25.70 12.84
C GLN A 846 12.78 -24.89 13.44
N MET A 847 13.00 -24.98 14.76
CA MET A 847 14.25 -24.53 15.38
C MET A 847 15.34 -25.59 15.18
N VAL A 848 16.44 -25.21 14.55
CA VAL A 848 17.63 -26.06 14.37
C VAL A 848 18.65 -25.74 15.46
#